data_AF-A0A520SJN2-F1
#
_entry.id   AF-A0A520SJN2-F1
#
_cell.length_a   1.000
_cell.length_b   1.000
_cell.length_c   1.000
_cell.angle_alpha   90.00
_cell.angle_beta   90.00
_cell.angle_gamma   90.00
#
_symmetry.space_group_name_H-M   'P 1'
#
loop_
_entity.id
_entity.type
_entity.pdbx_description
1 polymer ?
#
loop_
_entity_poly.entity_id
_entity_poly.type
_entity_poly.pdbx_seq_one_letter_code
_entity_poly.pdbx_strand_id
1 'polypeptide(L)'
;MADLLQIGASGISVYQRALATVSNNIANLSTDGYSRQTTDIKQNQPIEVGSGYIGTGAYFDSVSRQYDGFLEASLQQATADLESEGAAAEYASRLLDILGDEKIGLTTALNQFFSAAKTLSTEPASSALRGSMLRDGEALATRFQSLAGQLSDLGEQSLSALEASVRSANALSTQLAEVNRQLQKQSSALVQPPELLDRRDQLLRDLSEYVQIRTSFDKRGLVTVSVSESTSKGKIVAGVQSSGLYVSPSSADQNQLEYRLQGRLGTETLTGIPSGKVSGYADFYEKTLVTVASRLNELARVLVTEVNDIQTTGLNGEGEQGEAFFSIEPIFDVERDASASDFQVDVSVVDPESYQIRSVSVTYDDNRDRWYADDVDGSVVFANQNGLLALDDISIQITGESTLGDRFELVPDVSAARGIRLSITDGLGIATSSMFRITPNAKNNGIFDPVASFSGIPKTDIGSVEFEEFGLGRPIEVGPSVINPLTVISAGQGEVEFNLNLNQGSGNVLQIMTTDGQHLIGSAADARVLEQAVKQSTRFSAGSNYSSEYLNTSGNDAYKNLDIFYGVSSEAASITQLLPLNSLFFEAPVGTNFAGGGLDFTLEPATTNDRLSLLSSRYIDTSIGTLSVSGGAIYIGDGTSSSVIASMSDFYDGNSQTLRIQFAENLASDFVTDELAGRISSLVTYSSGEDLTGINNPLKKRINGELFTSDFSVNLVESRDFISSELVAAGQIVKGQDQFVAKVTTRNVAYASGVGRVLIDAGDIRLNGVDLGELVVSDSGVLSTADVKEWLDDAKTGVAVSESNVVEIPSDLVQLNSGYGLTLNGVSVVSLATNTRSSFGSIDDLVSSINAVTDQSGVFASRNQLGDLQLQNLDLGGANIVLGGTAGLPGNVLGIGSKTYIGSLELELTSSTSESVVLELGADGKPADLNLLGLNTQIRMSGDIDEDLVVFLTGDGQSSLEAEALTSDDDVIDQLRGRQLEFYFDSENSYQIRDLVSNSVLANRTYQGELLLDYQGIDINLDNRAVIGDRFVVDGNNLGPNGSFDGQGNNSNILRFVDLESKSVLPGGQTISEGYLKFVGDVGNVATQSEIARDALTIVQQQAVEAKDRVSGVSLDKEAADLIRFQQAYQASAQVMQVATKLFDTVLQVR
;
A
#
# COMPACT_ATOMS: atom_id res chain seq x y z
N MET A 1 -40.83 -95.16 44.31
CA MET A 1 -40.68 -94.54 45.66
C MET A 1 -39.40 -93.74 45.78
N ALA A 2 -38.24 -94.25 45.30
CA ALA A 2 -37.01 -93.46 45.15
C ALA A 2 -37.26 -92.14 44.37
N ASP A 3 -38.14 -92.18 43.36
CA ASP A 3 -38.50 -91.01 42.55
C ASP A 3 -39.23 -89.90 43.33
N LEU A 4 -40.08 -90.23 44.31
CA LEU A 4 -40.79 -89.22 45.12
C LEU A 4 -39.86 -88.53 46.14
N LEU A 5 -38.91 -89.29 46.71
CA LEU A 5 -37.85 -88.74 47.56
C LEU A 5 -36.93 -87.81 46.76
N GLN A 6 -36.55 -88.21 45.54
CA GLN A 6 -35.73 -87.40 44.65
C GLN A 6 -36.44 -86.12 44.17
N ILE A 7 -37.73 -86.20 43.82
CA ILE A 7 -38.55 -85.04 43.45
C ILE A 7 -38.73 -84.09 44.65
N GLY A 8 -39.00 -84.63 45.85
CA GLY A 8 -39.12 -83.84 47.08
C GLY A 8 -37.81 -83.14 47.48
N ALA A 9 -36.69 -83.85 47.47
CA ALA A 9 -35.38 -83.30 47.80
C ALA A 9 -34.90 -82.25 46.79
N SER A 10 -35.12 -82.49 45.49
CA SER A 10 -34.80 -81.52 44.44
C SER A 10 -35.67 -80.26 44.51
N GLY A 11 -36.97 -80.41 44.82
CA GLY A 11 -37.88 -79.28 45.08
C GLY A 11 -37.46 -78.40 46.27
N ILE A 12 -37.10 -79.02 47.41
CA ILE A 12 -36.58 -78.28 48.59
C ILE A 12 -35.35 -77.46 48.24
N SER A 13 -34.37 -78.07 47.56
CA SER A 13 -33.13 -77.41 47.16
C SER A 13 -33.37 -76.24 46.20
N VAL A 14 -34.27 -76.41 45.22
CA VAL A 14 -34.67 -75.36 44.28
C VAL A 14 -35.34 -74.19 44.99
N TYR A 15 -36.35 -74.44 45.83
CA TYR A 15 -37.07 -73.36 46.51
C TYR A 15 -36.26 -72.68 47.60
N GLN A 16 -35.31 -73.38 48.24
CA GLN A 16 -34.33 -72.74 49.14
C GLN A 16 -33.49 -71.70 48.42
N ARG A 17 -33.01 -72.02 47.20
CA ARG A 17 -32.25 -71.06 46.38
C ARG A 17 -33.15 -69.93 45.87
N ALA A 18 -34.39 -70.22 45.47
CA ALA A 18 -35.37 -69.20 45.08
C ALA A 18 -35.68 -68.22 46.21
N LEU A 19 -35.85 -68.71 47.45
CA LEU A 19 -36.01 -67.86 48.63
C LEU A 19 -34.79 -66.99 48.91
N ALA A 20 -33.58 -67.51 48.70
CA ALA A 20 -32.35 -66.74 48.85
C ALA A 20 -32.23 -65.62 47.80
N THR A 21 -32.60 -65.87 46.55
CA THR A 21 -32.63 -64.85 45.49
C THR A 21 -33.63 -63.74 45.80
N VAL A 22 -34.86 -64.08 46.23
CA VAL A 22 -35.85 -63.07 46.63
C VAL A 22 -35.38 -62.26 47.83
N SER A 23 -34.76 -62.91 48.82
CA SER A 23 -34.19 -62.22 49.99
C SER A 23 -33.06 -61.26 49.60
N ASN A 24 -32.21 -61.66 48.64
CA ASN A 24 -31.15 -60.80 48.10
C ASN A 24 -31.72 -59.60 47.32
N ASN A 25 -32.79 -59.79 46.54
CA ASN A 25 -33.46 -58.69 45.86
C ASN A 25 -33.99 -57.66 46.87
N ILE A 26 -34.68 -58.12 47.91
CA ILE A 26 -35.22 -57.24 48.96
C ILE A 26 -34.09 -56.50 49.69
N ALA A 27 -32.99 -57.20 50.03
CA ALA A 27 -31.86 -56.60 50.72
C ALA A 27 -31.12 -55.54 49.89
N ASN A 28 -31.14 -55.66 48.56
CA ASN A 28 -30.48 -54.74 47.63
C ASN A 28 -31.44 -53.78 46.92
N LEU A 29 -32.70 -53.68 47.36
CA LEU A 29 -33.71 -52.78 46.77
C LEU A 29 -33.22 -51.33 46.68
N SER A 30 -32.47 -50.87 47.69
CA SER A 30 -31.94 -49.50 47.75
C SER A 30 -30.48 -49.40 47.31
N THR A 31 -29.90 -50.47 46.77
CA THR A 31 -28.56 -50.44 46.19
C THR A 31 -28.66 -49.91 44.77
N ASP A 32 -28.02 -48.77 44.52
CA ASP A 32 -28.04 -48.17 43.19
C ASP A 32 -27.39 -49.07 42.14
N GLY A 33 -27.97 -49.07 40.93
CA GLY A 33 -27.58 -49.92 39.83
C GLY A 33 -27.87 -51.43 39.98
N TYR A 34 -28.51 -51.88 41.07
CA TYR A 34 -28.87 -53.29 41.25
C TYR A 34 -29.98 -53.73 40.29
N SER A 35 -29.75 -54.82 39.55
CA SER A 35 -30.78 -55.46 38.72
C SER A 35 -31.48 -56.58 39.48
N ARG A 36 -32.83 -56.59 39.45
CA ARG A 36 -33.66 -57.66 40.01
C ARG A 36 -33.20 -59.01 39.47
N GLN A 37 -33.03 -59.98 40.37
CA GLN A 37 -32.58 -61.32 40.03
C GLN A 37 -33.74 -62.32 40.05
N THR A 38 -33.68 -63.32 39.17
CA THR A 38 -34.63 -64.43 39.10
C THR A 38 -33.90 -65.76 39.11
N THR A 39 -34.52 -66.77 39.73
CA THR A 39 -33.99 -68.14 39.68
C THR A 39 -34.46 -68.87 38.45
N ASP A 40 -33.51 -69.39 37.68
CA ASP A 40 -33.79 -70.28 36.56
C ASP A 40 -33.86 -71.72 37.04
N ILE A 41 -35.03 -72.32 36.84
CA ILE A 41 -35.35 -73.67 37.29
C ILE A 41 -35.55 -74.53 36.04
N LYS A 42 -34.75 -75.58 35.89
CA LYS A 42 -34.86 -76.53 34.77
C LYS A 42 -35.40 -77.86 35.26
N GLN A 43 -36.21 -78.50 34.43
CA GLN A 43 -36.69 -79.85 34.71
C GLN A 43 -35.52 -80.83 34.60
N ASN A 44 -35.45 -81.80 35.51
CA ASN A 44 -34.58 -82.96 35.35
C ASN A 44 -35.02 -83.77 34.12
N GLN A 45 -34.09 -84.45 33.46
CA GLN A 45 -34.42 -85.23 32.28
C GLN A 45 -35.47 -86.31 32.61
N PRO A 46 -36.64 -86.33 31.93
CA PRO A 46 -37.68 -87.30 32.20
C PRO A 46 -37.20 -88.73 31.97
N ILE A 47 -37.67 -89.67 32.78
CA ILE A 47 -37.42 -91.10 32.57
C ILE A 47 -38.60 -91.70 31.81
N GLU A 48 -38.32 -92.52 30.81
CA GLU A 48 -39.33 -93.24 30.03
C GLU A 48 -39.88 -94.43 30.84
N VAL A 49 -41.20 -94.50 31.00
CA VAL A 49 -41.88 -95.55 31.76
C VAL A 49 -43.13 -96.00 30.99
N GLY A 50 -43.11 -97.24 30.49
CA GLY A 50 -44.19 -97.77 29.66
C GLY A 50 -44.25 -97.10 28.28
N SER A 51 -45.40 -96.54 27.90
CA SER A 51 -45.58 -95.79 26.64
C SER A 51 -45.59 -94.27 26.84
N GLY A 52 -44.96 -93.75 27.90
CA GLY A 52 -44.90 -92.32 28.22
C GLY A 52 -43.68 -91.92 29.05
N TYR A 53 -43.55 -90.63 29.35
CA TYR A 53 -42.45 -90.07 30.13
C TYR A 53 -42.94 -89.58 31.51
N ILE A 54 -42.14 -89.82 32.56
CA ILE A 54 -42.39 -89.32 33.91
C ILE A 54 -41.27 -88.35 34.28
N GLY A 55 -41.63 -87.16 34.77
CA GLY A 55 -40.68 -86.16 35.23
C GLY A 55 -39.98 -86.57 36.53
N THR A 56 -38.69 -86.27 36.64
CA THR A 56 -37.83 -86.64 37.78
C THR A 56 -37.52 -85.44 38.70
N GLY A 57 -38.38 -84.43 38.69
CA GLY A 57 -38.23 -83.20 39.47
C GLY A 57 -37.56 -82.09 38.68
N ALA A 58 -37.01 -81.11 39.39
CA ALA A 58 -36.34 -79.95 38.81
C ALA A 58 -35.07 -79.62 39.58
N TYR A 59 -34.11 -78.96 38.94
CA TYR A 59 -32.89 -78.49 39.57
C TYR A 59 -32.75 -76.99 39.34
N PHE A 60 -32.00 -76.37 40.24
CA PHE A 60 -31.58 -74.99 40.07
C PHE A 60 -30.48 -74.96 39.01
N ASP A 61 -30.69 -74.18 37.96
CA ASP A 61 -29.72 -73.99 36.89
C ASP A 61 -28.80 -72.81 37.22
N SER A 62 -29.37 -71.62 37.36
CA SER A 62 -28.62 -70.39 37.64
C SER A 62 -29.51 -69.28 38.24
N VAL A 63 -28.87 -68.16 38.62
CA VAL A 63 -29.55 -66.89 38.88
C VAL A 63 -29.27 -65.97 37.70
N SER A 64 -30.32 -65.47 37.08
CA SER A 64 -30.26 -64.51 35.98
C SER A 64 -30.75 -63.14 36.44
N ARG A 65 -30.16 -62.08 35.87
CA ARG A 65 -30.64 -60.71 36.00
C ARG A 65 -31.84 -60.48 35.08
N GLN A 66 -32.82 -59.72 35.55
CA GLN A 66 -33.82 -59.12 34.68
C GLN A 66 -33.19 -57.88 34.06
N TYR A 67 -32.93 -57.94 32.76
CA TYR A 67 -32.20 -56.90 32.02
C TYR A 67 -32.77 -56.77 30.62
N ASP A 68 -32.99 -55.53 30.20
CA ASP A 68 -33.35 -55.18 28.83
C ASP A 68 -32.35 -54.15 28.30
N GLY A 69 -31.51 -54.58 27.36
CA GLY A 69 -30.44 -53.73 26.82
C GLY A 69 -30.96 -52.59 25.96
N PHE A 70 -32.17 -52.69 25.41
CA PHE A 70 -32.78 -51.59 24.67
C PHE A 70 -33.24 -50.49 25.63
N LEU A 71 -33.87 -50.86 26.74
CA LEU A 71 -34.27 -49.88 27.77
C LEU A 71 -33.07 -49.19 28.41
N GLU A 72 -31.98 -49.92 28.68
CA GLU A 72 -30.74 -49.32 29.18
C GLU A 72 -30.10 -48.36 28.16
N ALA A 73 -30.03 -48.74 26.88
CA ALA A 73 -29.53 -47.84 25.85
C ALA A 73 -30.42 -46.60 25.68
N SER A 74 -31.75 -46.75 25.79
CA SER A 74 -32.69 -45.64 25.75
C SER A 74 -32.53 -44.69 26.94
N LEU A 75 -32.28 -45.21 28.14
CA LEU A 75 -31.99 -44.40 29.32
C LEU A 75 -30.65 -43.67 29.18
N GLN A 76 -29.60 -44.34 28.72
CA GLN A 76 -28.29 -43.74 28.47
C GLN A 76 -28.38 -42.60 27.45
N GLN A 77 -29.15 -42.78 26.36
CA GLN A 77 -29.37 -41.71 25.39
C GLN A 77 -30.12 -40.52 26.00
N ALA A 78 -31.23 -40.78 26.71
CA ALA A 78 -32.02 -39.72 27.34
C ALA A 78 -31.21 -38.92 28.39
N THR A 79 -30.33 -39.60 29.14
CA THR A 79 -29.40 -38.96 30.07
C THR A 79 -28.37 -38.11 29.32
N ALA A 80 -27.74 -38.62 28.27
CA ALA A 80 -26.77 -37.84 27.49
C ALA A 80 -27.39 -36.55 26.92
N ASP A 81 -28.59 -36.67 26.34
CA ASP A 81 -29.31 -35.53 25.75
C ASP A 81 -29.68 -34.49 26.81
N LEU A 82 -30.20 -34.94 27.96
CA LEU A 82 -30.52 -34.06 29.08
C LEU A 82 -29.30 -33.29 29.58
N GLU A 83 -28.18 -33.98 29.78
CA GLU A 83 -26.96 -33.37 30.31
C GLU A 83 -26.29 -32.44 29.29
N SER A 84 -26.46 -32.69 27.98
CA SER A 84 -26.03 -31.78 26.91
C SER A 84 -26.79 -30.45 26.97
N GLU A 85 -28.12 -30.50 26.97
CA GLU A 85 -28.96 -29.29 27.05
C GLU A 85 -28.81 -28.57 28.39
N GLY A 86 -28.59 -29.31 29.48
CA GLY A 86 -28.31 -28.73 30.79
C GLY A 86 -27.04 -27.88 30.81
N ALA A 87 -25.95 -28.39 30.23
CA ALA A 87 -24.68 -27.68 30.12
C ALA A 87 -24.78 -26.45 29.19
N ALA A 88 -25.48 -26.58 28.05
CA ALA A 88 -25.70 -25.47 27.13
C ALA A 88 -26.56 -24.35 27.75
N ALA A 89 -27.66 -24.72 28.43
CA ALA A 89 -28.56 -23.77 29.09
C ALA A 89 -27.85 -22.95 30.19
N GLU A 90 -26.97 -23.60 30.98
CA GLU A 90 -26.23 -22.94 32.05
C GLU A 90 -25.38 -21.77 31.52
N TYR A 91 -24.55 -22.03 30.51
CA TYR A 91 -23.64 -21.01 29.98
C TYR A 91 -24.34 -20.01 29.06
N ALA A 92 -25.38 -20.42 28.32
CA ALA A 92 -26.20 -19.48 27.56
C ALA A 92 -26.92 -18.47 28.48
N SER A 93 -27.38 -18.90 29.66
CA SER A 93 -28.02 -18.01 30.64
C SER A 93 -27.00 -17.05 31.27
N ARG A 94 -25.80 -17.53 31.62
CA ARG A 94 -24.71 -16.65 32.10
C ARG A 94 -24.31 -15.61 31.05
N LEU A 95 -24.25 -16.02 29.78
CA LEU A 95 -24.02 -15.10 28.67
C LEU A 95 -25.13 -14.05 28.59
N LEU A 96 -26.40 -14.47 28.65
CA LEU A 96 -27.54 -13.55 28.66
C LEU A 96 -27.45 -12.52 29.79
N ASP A 97 -27.09 -12.96 31.00
CA ASP A 97 -26.93 -12.09 32.17
C ASP A 97 -25.84 -11.02 31.95
N ILE A 98 -24.69 -11.43 31.40
CA ILE A 98 -23.57 -10.52 31.05
C ILE A 98 -24.02 -9.47 30.03
N LEU A 99 -24.73 -9.90 28.98
CA LEU A 99 -25.19 -9.02 27.91
C LEU A 99 -26.36 -8.12 28.34
N GLY A 100 -27.22 -8.59 29.24
CA GLY A 100 -28.38 -7.86 29.73
C GLY A 100 -28.08 -6.89 30.86
N ASP A 101 -26.90 -6.97 31.48
CA ASP A 101 -26.55 -6.14 32.64
C ASP A 101 -26.32 -4.66 32.24
N GLU A 102 -26.95 -3.73 32.95
CA GLU A 102 -26.86 -2.29 32.66
C GLU A 102 -25.46 -1.69 32.87
N LYS A 103 -24.60 -2.38 33.63
CA LYS A 103 -23.22 -2.02 33.98
C LYS A 103 -22.18 -2.89 33.27
N ILE A 104 -22.56 -3.79 32.38
CA ILE A 104 -21.64 -4.54 31.53
C ILE A 104 -22.04 -4.44 30.05
N GLY A 105 -23.34 -4.46 29.75
CA GLY A 105 -23.89 -4.34 28.41
C GLY A 105 -23.73 -2.94 27.79
N LEU A 106 -23.82 -2.84 26.46
CA LEU A 106 -23.50 -1.62 25.71
C LEU A 106 -24.64 -0.61 25.61
N THR A 107 -25.90 -1.01 25.81
CA THR A 107 -27.07 -0.15 25.60
C THR A 107 -26.94 1.22 26.29
N THR A 108 -26.54 1.23 27.56
CA THR A 108 -26.38 2.48 28.33
C THR A 108 -25.22 3.33 27.81
N ALA A 109 -24.09 2.72 27.47
CA ALA A 109 -22.91 3.44 26.99
C ALA A 109 -23.13 4.07 25.61
N LEU A 110 -23.78 3.33 24.69
CA LEU A 110 -24.18 3.86 23.38
C LEU A 110 -25.12 5.06 23.52
N ASN A 111 -26.16 4.93 24.36
CA ASN A 111 -27.10 6.03 24.62
C ASN A 111 -26.40 7.26 25.21
N GLN A 112 -25.42 7.07 26.11
CA GLN A 112 -24.64 8.16 26.71
C GLN A 112 -23.78 8.86 25.66
N PHE A 113 -23.06 8.11 24.82
CA PHE A 113 -22.25 8.65 23.73
C PHE A 113 -23.07 9.53 22.77
N PHE A 114 -24.20 9.03 22.24
CA PHE A 114 -25.05 9.81 21.34
C PHE A 114 -25.72 11.01 22.04
N SER A 115 -26.09 10.87 23.31
CA SER A 115 -26.61 11.99 24.12
C SER A 115 -25.58 13.08 24.35
N ALA A 116 -24.30 12.71 24.53
CA ALA A 116 -23.19 13.64 24.67
C ALA A 116 -22.95 14.40 23.36
N ALA A 117 -22.96 13.71 22.21
CA ALA A 117 -22.88 14.33 20.89
C ALA A 117 -24.03 15.32 20.65
N LYS A 118 -25.26 14.94 21.01
CA LYS A 118 -26.45 15.80 20.92
C LYS A 118 -26.39 17.01 21.84
N THR A 119 -25.78 16.88 23.00
CA THR A 119 -25.59 18.01 23.91
C THR A 119 -24.53 18.96 23.35
N LEU A 120 -23.41 18.41 22.86
CA LEU A 120 -22.33 19.17 22.24
C LEU A 120 -22.78 19.91 20.98
N SER A 121 -23.70 19.34 20.19
CA SER A 121 -24.24 20.03 19.00
C SER A 121 -25.01 21.31 19.30
N THR A 122 -25.47 21.52 20.54
CA THR A 122 -26.13 22.77 20.95
C THR A 122 -25.16 23.92 21.21
N GLU A 123 -23.91 23.62 21.57
CA GLU A 123 -22.84 24.59 21.83
C GLU A 123 -21.47 24.00 21.39
N PRO A 124 -21.21 23.89 20.07
CA PRO A 124 -20.04 23.19 19.52
C PRO A 124 -18.69 23.81 19.93
N ALA A 125 -18.67 25.10 20.27
CA ALA A 125 -17.48 25.81 20.76
C ALA A 125 -17.10 25.48 22.22
N SER A 126 -17.96 24.78 22.97
CA SER A 126 -17.76 24.56 24.41
C SER A 126 -16.70 23.49 24.69
N SER A 127 -15.52 23.91 25.16
CA SER A 127 -14.45 23.00 25.59
C SER A 127 -14.89 22.05 26.71
N ALA A 128 -15.80 22.49 27.58
CA ALA A 128 -16.37 21.66 28.65
C ALA A 128 -17.26 20.52 28.11
N LEU A 129 -18.11 20.81 27.11
CA LEU A 129 -18.96 19.79 26.48
C LEU A 129 -18.14 18.83 25.62
N ARG A 130 -17.12 19.35 24.93
CA ARG A 130 -16.13 18.53 24.22
C ARG A 130 -15.42 17.57 25.15
N GLY A 131 -14.95 18.05 26.31
CA GLY A 131 -14.38 17.19 27.35
C GLY A 131 -15.38 16.18 27.91
N SER A 132 -16.69 16.46 27.91
CA SER A 132 -17.72 15.46 28.26
C SER A 132 -17.85 14.38 27.20
N MET A 133 -17.97 14.76 25.94
CA MET A 133 -18.03 13.84 24.81
C MET A 133 -16.81 12.92 24.77
N LEU A 134 -15.62 13.46 25.02
CA LEU A 134 -14.38 12.68 25.09
C LEU A 134 -14.46 11.59 26.16
N ARG A 135 -14.88 11.94 27.40
CA ARG A 135 -15.03 10.97 28.50
C ARG A 135 -16.10 9.92 28.23
N ASP A 136 -17.22 10.30 27.61
CA ASP A 136 -18.29 9.36 27.26
C ASP A 136 -17.86 8.43 26.10
N GLY A 137 -17.02 8.92 25.18
CA GLY A 137 -16.33 8.11 24.17
C GLY A 137 -15.36 7.09 24.78
N GLU A 138 -14.51 7.53 25.72
CA GLU A 138 -13.61 6.64 26.47
C GLU A 138 -14.41 5.57 27.24
N ALA A 139 -15.47 5.96 27.94
CA ALA A 139 -16.34 5.03 28.66
C ALA A 139 -16.99 4.00 27.73
N LEU A 140 -17.38 4.39 26.51
CA LEU A 140 -17.89 3.46 25.50
C LEU A 140 -16.81 2.47 25.03
N ALA A 141 -15.59 2.94 24.74
CA ALA A 141 -14.49 2.05 24.36
C ALA A 141 -14.15 1.06 25.50
N THR A 142 -14.02 1.54 26.74
CA THR A 142 -13.82 0.68 27.93
C THR A 142 -14.95 -0.33 28.10
N ARG A 143 -16.18 0.03 27.71
CA ARG A 143 -17.32 -0.86 27.79
C ARG A 143 -17.23 -2.02 26.80
N PHE A 144 -16.87 -1.76 25.55
CA PHE A 144 -16.59 -2.80 24.57
C PHE A 144 -15.49 -3.74 25.05
N GLN A 145 -14.39 -3.19 25.58
CA GLN A 145 -13.27 -3.96 26.11
C GLN A 145 -13.69 -4.86 27.28
N SER A 146 -14.41 -4.29 28.25
CA SER A 146 -14.88 -5.01 29.44
C SER A 146 -15.83 -6.13 29.06
N LEU A 147 -16.76 -5.88 28.13
CA LEU A 147 -17.69 -6.88 27.66
C LEU A 147 -16.96 -8.00 26.91
N ALA A 148 -16.05 -7.67 25.97
CA ALA A 148 -15.25 -8.65 25.25
C ALA A 148 -14.40 -9.51 26.19
N GLY A 149 -13.78 -8.90 27.21
CA GLY A 149 -13.04 -9.61 28.25
C GLY A 149 -13.91 -10.61 29.02
N GLN A 150 -15.12 -10.21 29.44
CA GLN A 150 -16.04 -11.11 30.13
C GLN A 150 -16.53 -12.27 29.24
N LEU A 151 -16.68 -12.04 27.93
CA LEU A 151 -16.98 -13.12 26.99
C LEU A 151 -15.82 -14.13 26.90
N SER A 152 -14.58 -13.64 26.88
CA SER A 152 -13.38 -14.48 26.91
C SER A 152 -13.33 -15.31 28.19
N ASP A 153 -13.50 -14.68 29.36
CA ASP A 153 -13.53 -15.34 30.66
C ASP A 153 -14.62 -16.43 30.73
N LEU A 154 -15.79 -16.17 30.14
CA LEU A 154 -16.88 -17.15 30.07
C LEU A 154 -16.52 -18.34 29.17
N GLY A 155 -15.81 -18.09 28.08
CA GLY A 155 -15.25 -19.11 27.20
C GLY A 155 -14.25 -20.02 27.92
N GLU A 156 -13.29 -19.45 28.64
CA GLU A 156 -12.32 -20.19 29.44
C GLU A 156 -12.98 -21.03 30.54
N GLN A 157 -14.01 -20.50 31.20
CA GLN A 157 -14.80 -21.24 32.18
C GLN A 157 -15.53 -22.44 31.54
N SER A 158 -16.12 -22.25 30.35
CA SER A 158 -16.77 -23.31 29.59
C SER A 158 -15.76 -24.40 29.19
N LEU A 159 -14.60 -24.01 28.67
CA LEU A 159 -13.52 -24.95 28.32
C LEU A 159 -13.02 -25.72 29.53
N SER A 160 -12.83 -25.05 30.68
CA SER A 160 -12.43 -25.70 31.93
C SER A 160 -13.46 -26.73 32.40
N ALA A 161 -14.76 -26.42 32.28
CA ALA A 161 -15.86 -27.34 32.60
C ALA A 161 -15.93 -28.53 31.61
N LEU A 162 -15.65 -28.28 30.33
CA LEU A 162 -15.51 -29.29 29.28
C LEU A 162 -14.35 -30.24 29.61
N GLU A 163 -13.17 -29.72 29.91
CA GLU A 163 -11.99 -30.53 30.27
C GLU A 163 -12.21 -31.38 31.52
N ALA A 164 -12.89 -30.82 32.54
CA ALA A 164 -13.29 -31.59 33.71
C ALA A 164 -14.24 -32.74 33.35
N SER A 165 -15.18 -32.51 32.43
CA SER A 165 -16.11 -33.53 31.92
C SER A 165 -15.40 -34.63 31.12
N VAL A 166 -14.44 -34.26 30.28
CA VAL A 166 -13.57 -35.20 29.55
C VAL A 166 -12.74 -36.05 30.52
N ARG A 167 -12.18 -35.46 31.57
CA ARG A 167 -11.44 -36.20 32.61
C ARG A 167 -12.32 -37.24 33.31
N SER A 168 -13.56 -36.88 33.64
CA SER A 168 -14.54 -37.82 34.22
C SER A 168 -14.88 -38.97 33.26
N ALA A 169 -15.15 -38.67 31.97
CA ALA A 169 -15.42 -39.69 30.95
C ALA A 169 -14.24 -40.67 30.76
N ASN A 170 -13.01 -40.17 30.79
CA ASN A 170 -11.79 -40.99 30.71
C ASN A 170 -11.59 -41.88 31.93
N ALA A 171 -11.88 -41.36 33.14
CA ALA A 171 -11.82 -42.14 34.37
C ALA A 171 -12.84 -43.28 34.35
N LEU A 172 -14.08 -43.01 33.94
CA LEU A 172 -15.15 -44.01 33.81
C LEU A 172 -14.82 -45.07 32.74
N SER A 173 -14.29 -44.65 31.58
CA SER A 173 -13.84 -45.56 30.52
C SER A 173 -12.72 -46.50 30.99
N THR A 174 -11.81 -46.01 31.83
CA THR A 174 -10.76 -46.82 32.44
C THR A 174 -11.32 -47.84 33.44
N GLN A 175 -12.31 -47.42 34.26
CA GLN A 175 -13.02 -48.33 35.16
C GLN A 175 -13.79 -49.41 34.38
N LEU A 176 -14.44 -49.08 33.27
CA LEU A 176 -15.10 -50.03 32.39
C LEU A 176 -14.14 -51.07 31.80
N ALA A 177 -12.94 -50.64 31.38
CA ALA A 177 -11.90 -51.55 30.89
C ALA A 177 -11.42 -52.53 31.99
N GLU A 178 -11.35 -52.09 33.24
CA GLU A 178 -11.07 -52.96 34.39
C GLU A 178 -12.22 -53.95 34.66
N VAL A 179 -13.48 -53.51 34.60
CA VAL A 179 -14.62 -54.42 34.71
C VAL A 179 -14.61 -55.47 33.58
N ASN A 180 -14.32 -55.06 32.34
CA ASN A 180 -14.15 -56.00 31.23
C ASN A 180 -13.03 -57.03 31.47
N ARG A 181 -11.93 -56.63 32.12
CA ARG A 181 -10.83 -57.53 32.50
C ARG A 181 -11.27 -58.57 33.54
N GLN A 182 -12.16 -58.19 34.45
CA GLN A 182 -12.73 -59.11 35.43
C GLN A 182 -13.75 -60.07 34.77
N LEU A 183 -14.60 -59.55 33.87
CA LEU A 183 -15.56 -60.33 33.09
C LEU A 183 -14.85 -61.32 32.13
N GLN A 184 -13.65 -60.99 31.63
CA GLN A 184 -12.90 -61.87 30.71
C GLN A 184 -12.60 -63.26 31.31
N LYS A 185 -12.65 -63.41 32.65
CA LYS A 185 -12.34 -64.65 33.36
C LYS A 185 -13.36 -65.77 33.14
N GLN A 186 -14.58 -65.45 32.69
CA GLN A 186 -15.63 -66.43 32.44
C GLN A 186 -15.87 -66.66 30.93
N SER A 187 -16.46 -67.81 30.60
CA SER A 187 -16.64 -68.26 29.22
C SER A 187 -17.90 -67.71 28.52
N SER A 188 -18.91 -67.25 29.28
CA SER A 188 -20.14 -66.66 28.74
C SER A 188 -20.79 -65.68 29.72
N ALA A 189 -21.63 -64.79 29.20
CA ALA A 189 -22.38 -63.82 30.02
C ALA A 189 -23.28 -64.48 31.08
N LEU A 190 -23.79 -65.69 30.82
CA LEU A 190 -24.71 -66.43 31.70
C LEU A 190 -24.08 -66.91 33.01
N VAL A 191 -22.76 -67.05 33.05
CA VAL A 191 -22.02 -67.51 34.24
C VAL A 191 -21.23 -66.38 34.90
N GLN A 192 -21.44 -65.14 34.47
CA GLN A 192 -20.81 -63.98 35.10
C GLN A 192 -21.44 -63.70 36.47
N PRO A 193 -20.65 -63.18 37.44
CA PRO A 193 -21.22 -62.60 38.65
C PRO A 193 -22.17 -61.46 38.30
N PRO A 194 -23.44 -61.48 38.74
CA PRO A 194 -24.41 -60.42 38.44
C PRO A 194 -23.93 -59.03 38.86
N GLU A 195 -23.20 -58.92 39.98
CA GLU A 195 -22.65 -57.67 40.49
C GLU A 195 -21.70 -56.98 39.49
N LEU A 196 -20.86 -57.75 38.78
CA LEU A 196 -19.93 -57.16 37.79
C LEU A 196 -20.67 -56.63 36.56
N LEU A 197 -21.76 -57.30 36.17
CA LEU A 197 -22.63 -56.81 35.11
C LEU A 197 -23.41 -55.56 35.56
N ASP A 198 -23.84 -55.49 36.82
CA ASP A 198 -24.53 -54.31 37.39
C ASP A 198 -23.57 -53.13 37.43
N ARG A 199 -22.34 -53.35 37.91
CA ARG A 199 -21.30 -52.33 37.96
C ARG A 199 -20.93 -51.82 36.57
N ARG A 200 -20.84 -52.70 35.57
CA ARG A 200 -20.62 -52.31 34.17
C ARG A 200 -21.74 -51.38 33.69
N ASP A 201 -22.99 -51.79 33.90
CA ASP A 201 -24.15 -51.05 33.39
C ASP A 201 -24.34 -49.71 34.11
N GLN A 202 -24.03 -49.65 35.41
CA GLN A 202 -23.95 -48.39 36.15
C GLN A 202 -22.87 -47.47 35.57
N LEU A 203 -21.65 -47.97 35.35
CA LEU A 203 -20.58 -47.16 34.76
C LEU A 203 -20.91 -46.69 33.34
N LEU A 204 -21.71 -47.44 32.58
CA LEU A 204 -22.21 -46.99 31.27
C LEU A 204 -23.22 -45.85 31.42
N ARG A 205 -24.12 -45.90 32.42
CA ARG A 205 -25.02 -44.79 32.75
C ARG A 205 -24.25 -43.55 33.21
N ASP A 206 -23.32 -43.72 34.14
CA ASP A 206 -22.46 -42.62 34.62
C ASP A 206 -21.65 -42.01 33.47
N LEU A 207 -21.14 -42.83 32.54
CA LEU A 207 -20.41 -42.34 31.36
C LEU A 207 -21.32 -41.58 30.40
N SER A 208 -22.58 -42.00 30.27
CA SER A 208 -23.57 -41.35 29.40
C SER A 208 -23.93 -39.93 29.85
N GLU A 209 -23.70 -39.56 31.11
CA GLU A 209 -23.86 -38.17 31.57
C GLU A 209 -22.86 -37.22 30.87
N TYR A 210 -21.66 -37.70 30.55
CA TYR A 210 -20.60 -36.86 30.01
C TYR A 210 -20.51 -36.89 28.48
N VAL A 211 -20.76 -38.06 27.88
CA VAL A 211 -20.67 -38.27 26.43
C VAL A 211 -21.73 -39.26 25.97
N GLN A 212 -22.31 -39.04 24.78
CA GLN A 212 -23.15 -40.06 24.16
C GLN A 212 -22.34 -41.33 23.92
N ILE A 213 -22.90 -42.48 24.29
CA ILE A 213 -22.26 -43.78 24.09
C ILE A 213 -23.10 -44.70 23.21
N ARG A 214 -22.42 -45.45 22.34
CA ARG A 214 -22.97 -46.62 21.66
C ARG A 214 -22.24 -47.86 22.13
N THR A 215 -23.00 -48.83 22.62
CA THR A 215 -22.45 -50.03 23.26
C THR A 215 -22.71 -51.28 22.42
N SER A 216 -21.79 -52.23 22.49
CA SER A 216 -21.98 -53.58 21.96
C SER A 216 -21.33 -54.61 22.88
N PHE A 217 -21.94 -55.78 23.01
CA PHE A 217 -21.52 -56.82 23.96
C PHE A 217 -21.07 -58.08 23.23
N ASP A 218 -19.97 -58.68 23.68
CA ASP A 218 -19.52 -59.99 23.18
C ASP A 218 -20.24 -61.15 23.89
N LYS A 219 -19.98 -62.40 23.46
CA LYS A 219 -20.59 -63.61 24.04
C LYS A 219 -20.28 -63.81 25.54
N ARG A 220 -19.21 -63.19 26.04
CA ARG A 220 -18.79 -63.22 27.45
C ARG A 220 -19.38 -62.08 28.27
N GLY A 221 -19.98 -61.08 27.62
CA GLY A 221 -20.52 -59.89 28.25
C GLY A 221 -19.52 -58.74 28.38
N LEU A 222 -18.39 -58.77 27.66
CA LEU A 222 -17.48 -57.61 27.60
C LEU A 222 -18.12 -56.53 26.73
N VAL A 223 -18.04 -55.27 27.16
CA VAL A 223 -18.57 -54.13 26.41
C VAL A 223 -17.51 -53.49 25.52
N THR A 224 -17.89 -53.12 24.30
CA THR A 224 -17.19 -52.13 23.48
C THR A 224 -18.03 -50.86 23.47
N VAL A 225 -17.41 -49.73 23.78
CA VAL A 225 -18.04 -48.41 23.89
C VAL A 225 -17.46 -47.49 22.83
N SER A 226 -18.32 -46.90 22.02
CA SER A 226 -18.00 -45.83 21.09
C SER A 226 -18.62 -44.51 21.56
N VAL A 227 -17.90 -43.41 21.40
CA VAL A 227 -18.39 -42.04 21.65
C VAL A 227 -18.82 -41.32 20.37
N SER A 228 -18.86 -42.04 19.24
CA SER A 228 -19.32 -41.53 17.96
C SER A 228 -20.64 -42.15 17.54
N GLU A 229 -21.25 -41.63 16.48
CA GLU A 229 -22.42 -42.27 15.88
C GLU A 229 -22.11 -43.68 15.32
N SER A 230 -20.86 -44.06 15.12
CA SER A 230 -20.54 -45.41 14.64
C SER A 230 -20.15 -46.33 15.78
N THR A 231 -20.63 -47.57 15.77
CA THR A 231 -20.10 -48.63 16.66
C THR A 231 -18.71 -49.13 16.23
N SER A 232 -18.25 -48.76 15.03
CA SER A 232 -16.95 -49.18 14.48
C SER A 232 -15.82 -48.15 14.61
N LYS A 233 -16.16 -46.86 14.77
CA LYS A 233 -15.23 -45.74 14.95
C LYS A 233 -15.39 -45.13 16.35
N GLY A 234 -14.45 -44.31 16.80
CA GLY A 234 -14.60 -43.56 18.05
C GLY A 234 -14.60 -44.44 19.31
N LYS A 235 -13.85 -45.55 19.29
CA LYS A 235 -13.87 -46.54 20.39
C LYS A 235 -13.07 -46.04 21.59
N ILE A 236 -13.77 -45.67 22.66
CA ILE A 236 -13.15 -45.27 23.93
C ILE A 236 -12.85 -46.47 24.82
N VAL A 237 -13.63 -47.57 24.70
CA VAL A 237 -13.37 -48.87 25.34
C VAL A 237 -13.56 -49.98 24.32
N ALA A 238 -12.58 -50.88 24.19
CA ALA A 238 -12.72 -52.10 23.41
C ALA A 238 -11.97 -53.26 24.06
N GLY A 239 -12.70 -54.32 24.40
CA GLY A 239 -12.15 -55.43 25.18
C GLY A 239 -11.67 -54.94 26.55
N VAL A 240 -10.39 -55.20 26.89
CA VAL A 240 -9.80 -54.82 28.19
C VAL A 240 -8.94 -53.55 28.12
N GLN A 241 -9.07 -52.78 27.05
CA GLN A 241 -8.31 -51.56 26.78
C GLN A 241 -9.25 -50.35 26.69
N SER A 242 -8.74 -49.20 27.12
CA SER A 242 -9.37 -47.89 26.95
C SER A 242 -8.43 -46.92 26.22
N SER A 243 -9.03 -45.91 25.59
CA SER A 243 -8.37 -44.72 25.07
C SER A 243 -8.83 -43.49 25.85
N GLY A 244 -7.99 -42.45 25.90
CA GLY A 244 -8.37 -41.14 26.43
C GLY A 244 -8.98 -40.27 25.32
N LEU A 245 -10.10 -39.63 25.62
CA LEU A 245 -10.65 -38.50 24.87
C LEU A 245 -9.89 -37.22 25.24
N TYR A 246 -9.58 -36.43 24.23
CA TYR A 246 -8.97 -35.11 24.32
C TYR A 246 -9.83 -34.16 23.48
N VAL A 247 -10.19 -33.03 24.07
CA VAL A 247 -10.93 -31.95 23.42
C VAL A 247 -10.27 -30.66 23.85
N SER A 248 -9.83 -29.86 22.88
CA SER A 248 -9.13 -28.59 23.10
C SER A 248 -9.33 -27.68 21.88
N PRO A 249 -9.16 -26.35 22.01
CA PRO A 249 -9.09 -25.46 20.86
C PRO A 249 -8.05 -25.93 19.83
N SER A 250 -8.35 -25.75 18.55
CA SER A 250 -7.46 -26.10 17.46
C SER A 250 -6.31 -25.10 17.37
N SER A 251 -5.10 -25.58 17.11
CA SER A 251 -3.95 -24.70 16.85
C SER A 251 -4.07 -23.94 15.53
N ALA A 252 -4.98 -24.33 14.63
CA ALA A 252 -5.24 -23.64 13.37
C ALA A 252 -6.32 -22.55 13.49
N ASP A 253 -7.27 -22.73 14.41
CA ASP A 253 -8.38 -21.80 14.68
C ASP A 253 -8.86 -22.00 16.13
N GLN A 254 -8.57 -21.02 16.99
CA GLN A 254 -8.93 -21.08 18.41
C GLN A 254 -10.45 -21.07 18.65
N ASN A 255 -11.26 -20.69 17.65
CA ASN A 255 -12.72 -20.72 17.72
C ASN A 255 -13.32 -22.11 17.44
N GLN A 256 -12.50 -23.09 17.06
CA GLN A 256 -12.92 -24.46 16.79
C GLN A 256 -12.23 -25.43 17.74
N LEU A 257 -12.95 -26.49 18.15
CA LEU A 257 -12.43 -27.55 19.00
C LEU A 257 -11.97 -28.73 18.15
N GLU A 258 -10.79 -29.26 18.47
CA GLU A 258 -10.32 -30.53 17.95
C GLU A 258 -10.68 -31.66 18.93
N TYR A 259 -11.29 -32.73 18.40
CA TYR A 259 -11.68 -33.90 19.16
C TYR A 259 -10.81 -35.09 18.78
N ARG A 260 -10.13 -35.71 19.75
CA ARG A 260 -9.21 -36.82 19.47
C ARG A 260 -9.30 -37.90 20.54
N LEU A 261 -9.30 -39.15 20.09
CA LEU A 261 -9.02 -40.30 20.95
C LEU A 261 -7.54 -40.66 20.81
N GLN A 262 -6.86 -40.85 21.93
CA GLN A 262 -5.49 -41.32 21.97
C GLN A 262 -5.30 -42.36 23.07
N GLY A 263 -4.66 -43.48 22.74
CA GLY A 263 -4.32 -44.49 23.72
C GLY A 263 -3.94 -45.82 23.11
N ARG A 264 -4.15 -46.91 23.86
CA ARG A 264 -3.77 -48.27 23.45
C ARG A 264 -4.60 -48.81 22.27
N LEU A 265 -5.74 -48.19 21.96
CA LEU A 265 -6.58 -48.53 20.80
C LEU A 265 -6.17 -47.78 19.52
N GLY A 266 -5.15 -46.92 19.59
CA GLY A 266 -4.70 -46.06 18.49
C GLY A 266 -5.03 -44.58 18.73
N THR A 267 -4.67 -43.76 17.75
CA THR A 267 -5.02 -42.34 17.68
C THR A 267 -6.06 -42.14 16.58
N GLU A 268 -7.17 -41.48 16.88
CA GLU A 268 -8.26 -41.21 15.94
C GLU A 268 -8.82 -39.80 16.18
N THR A 269 -8.87 -38.97 15.14
CA THR A 269 -9.56 -37.68 15.18
C THR A 269 -11.05 -37.88 14.94
N LEU A 270 -11.88 -37.21 15.73
CA LEU A 270 -13.34 -37.24 15.67
C LEU A 270 -13.86 -35.93 15.07
N THR A 271 -15.05 -35.99 14.49
CA THR A 271 -15.74 -34.79 13.97
C THR A 271 -16.49 -34.01 15.06
N GLY A 272 -16.56 -34.55 16.28
CA GLY A 272 -17.34 -34.00 17.39
C GLY A 272 -17.87 -35.11 18.30
N ILE A 273 -18.49 -34.70 19.41
CA ILE A 273 -19.22 -35.58 20.33
C ILE A 273 -20.71 -35.30 20.15
N PRO A 274 -21.56 -36.31 19.90
CA PRO A 274 -22.96 -36.04 19.56
C PRO A 274 -23.86 -35.48 20.69
N SER A 275 -23.59 -35.83 21.95
CA SER A 275 -24.42 -35.45 23.12
C SER A 275 -23.65 -35.70 24.44
N GLY A 276 -24.24 -35.37 25.60
CA GLY A 276 -23.62 -35.33 26.93
C GLY A 276 -22.98 -33.97 27.29
N LYS A 277 -22.56 -33.78 28.55
CA LYS A 277 -21.96 -32.50 29.02
C LYS A 277 -20.85 -31.95 28.12
N VAL A 278 -20.00 -32.83 27.59
CA VAL A 278 -18.90 -32.41 26.70
C VAL A 278 -19.45 -31.75 25.44
N SER A 279 -20.53 -32.27 24.85
CA SER A 279 -21.19 -31.66 23.69
C SER A 279 -21.83 -30.32 24.08
N GLY A 280 -22.55 -30.25 25.21
CA GLY A 280 -23.21 -29.02 25.63
C GLY A 280 -22.26 -27.83 25.83
N TYR A 281 -21.13 -28.05 26.50
CA TYR A 281 -20.10 -27.00 26.66
C TYR A 281 -19.42 -26.64 25.33
N ALA A 282 -19.16 -27.64 24.49
CA ALA A 282 -18.60 -27.42 23.16
C ALA A 282 -19.53 -26.61 22.26
N ASP A 283 -20.81 -26.97 22.21
CA ASP A 283 -21.84 -26.29 21.43
C ASP A 283 -22.02 -24.84 21.88
N PHE A 284 -21.99 -24.58 23.19
CA PHE A 284 -21.98 -23.22 23.70
C PHE A 284 -20.75 -22.44 23.19
N TYR A 285 -19.55 -23.01 23.34
CA TYR A 285 -18.29 -22.36 22.94
C TYR A 285 -18.26 -22.09 21.42
N GLU A 286 -18.33 -23.15 20.60
CA GLU A 286 -18.12 -23.10 19.14
C GLU A 286 -19.26 -22.38 18.40
N LYS A 287 -20.51 -22.45 18.89
CA LYS A 287 -21.67 -21.91 18.16
C LYS A 287 -22.19 -20.62 18.78
N THR A 288 -22.38 -20.60 20.10
CA THR A 288 -23.06 -19.46 20.75
C THR A 288 -22.08 -18.34 21.06
N LEU A 289 -21.03 -18.64 21.82
CA LEU A 289 -20.06 -17.64 22.28
C LEU A 289 -19.28 -17.03 21.12
N VAL A 290 -18.72 -17.86 20.23
CA VAL A 290 -17.97 -17.41 19.04
C VAL A 290 -18.82 -16.50 18.16
N THR A 291 -20.10 -16.85 17.93
CA THR A 291 -21.01 -16.00 17.13
C THR A 291 -21.25 -14.65 17.81
N VAL A 292 -21.44 -14.62 19.12
CA VAL A 292 -21.66 -13.38 19.88
C VAL A 292 -20.41 -12.51 19.90
N ALA A 293 -19.23 -13.10 20.14
CA ALA A 293 -17.95 -12.39 20.10
C ALA A 293 -17.68 -11.80 18.71
N SER A 294 -17.95 -12.57 17.64
CA SER A 294 -17.83 -12.09 16.26
C SER A 294 -18.74 -10.89 15.97
N ARG A 295 -20.01 -10.94 16.37
CA ARG A 295 -20.95 -9.83 16.20
C ARG A 295 -20.59 -8.60 17.04
N LEU A 296 -20.04 -8.80 18.24
CA LEU A 296 -19.53 -7.71 19.06
C LEU A 296 -18.34 -7.01 18.39
N ASN A 297 -17.45 -7.80 17.78
CA ASN A 297 -16.33 -7.29 16.98
C ASN A 297 -16.81 -6.52 15.74
N GLU A 298 -17.82 -7.02 15.03
CA GLU A 298 -18.43 -6.32 13.89
C GLU A 298 -19.04 -4.97 14.31
N LEU A 299 -19.76 -4.95 15.43
CA LEU A 299 -20.34 -3.73 16.00
C LEU A 299 -19.26 -2.69 16.33
N ALA A 300 -18.14 -3.12 16.94
CA ALA A 300 -17.02 -2.25 17.24
C ALA A 300 -16.37 -1.69 15.96
N ARG A 301 -16.14 -2.52 14.94
CA ARG A 301 -15.57 -2.06 13.65
C ARG A 301 -16.47 -1.03 12.98
N VAL A 302 -17.77 -1.30 12.87
CA VAL A 302 -18.71 -0.38 12.22
C VAL A 302 -18.82 0.93 12.99
N LEU A 303 -18.85 0.89 14.34
CA LEU A 303 -18.82 2.10 15.15
C LEU A 303 -17.56 2.92 14.90
N VAL A 304 -16.38 2.30 14.95
CA VAL A 304 -15.09 2.97 14.73
C VAL A 304 -15.05 3.60 13.34
N THR A 305 -15.40 2.85 12.30
CA THR A 305 -15.43 3.34 10.91
C THR A 305 -16.39 4.52 10.76
N GLU A 306 -17.67 4.38 11.12
CA GLU A 306 -18.65 5.44 10.88
C GLU A 306 -18.36 6.71 11.70
N VAL A 307 -17.86 6.57 12.94
CA VAL A 307 -17.49 7.72 13.77
C VAL A 307 -16.25 8.41 13.20
N ASN A 308 -15.24 7.64 12.80
CA ASN A 308 -14.00 8.19 12.24
C ASN A 308 -14.25 8.87 10.89
N ASP A 309 -15.05 8.27 10.00
CA ASP A 309 -15.39 8.85 8.69
C ASP A 309 -16.04 10.24 8.82
N ILE A 310 -16.83 10.44 9.87
CA ILE A 310 -17.41 11.75 10.17
C ILE A 310 -16.36 12.66 10.80
N GLN A 311 -15.62 12.17 11.78
CA GLN A 311 -14.62 12.93 12.52
C GLN A 311 -13.52 13.49 11.59
N THR A 312 -12.97 12.67 10.69
CA THR A 312 -11.86 13.05 9.79
C THR A 312 -12.28 13.94 8.61
N THR A 313 -13.60 14.11 8.41
CA THR A 313 -14.17 15.00 7.38
C THR A 313 -14.74 16.29 7.97
N GLY A 314 -14.44 16.59 9.24
CA GLY A 314 -14.80 17.84 9.90
C GLY A 314 -13.59 18.62 10.43
N LEU A 315 -13.88 19.75 11.10
CA LEU A 315 -12.88 20.59 11.74
C LEU A 315 -12.96 20.51 13.27
N ASN A 316 -11.80 20.36 13.89
CA ASN A 316 -11.60 20.33 15.32
C ASN A 316 -11.82 21.73 15.95
N GLY A 317 -11.67 21.85 17.27
CA GLY A 317 -11.86 23.11 18.01
C GLY A 317 -10.85 24.20 17.67
N GLU A 318 -9.74 23.84 17.02
CA GLU A 318 -8.65 24.71 16.60
C GLU A 318 -8.76 25.11 15.12
N GLY A 319 -9.68 24.50 14.37
CA GLY A 319 -9.93 24.77 12.95
C GLY A 319 -9.09 23.93 12.00
N GLU A 320 -8.43 22.89 12.51
CA GLU A 320 -7.68 21.89 11.77
C GLU A 320 -8.58 20.69 11.44
N GLN A 321 -8.16 19.86 10.49
CA GLN A 321 -8.87 18.61 10.17
C GLN A 321 -8.93 17.69 11.41
N GLY A 322 -10.07 17.01 11.60
CA GLY A 322 -10.20 16.03 12.67
C GLY A 322 -9.32 14.81 12.48
N GLU A 323 -8.71 14.32 13.56
CA GLU A 323 -8.04 13.01 13.61
C GLU A 323 -9.04 11.91 13.96
N ALA A 324 -8.72 10.64 13.72
CA ALA A 324 -9.56 9.50 14.08
C ALA A 324 -10.05 9.60 15.54
N PHE A 325 -11.34 9.34 15.77
CA PHE A 325 -11.94 9.40 17.12
C PHE A 325 -11.58 8.14 17.91
N PHE A 326 -11.68 6.97 17.27
CA PHE A 326 -11.35 5.68 17.85
C PHE A 326 -10.29 4.95 17.00
N SER A 327 -9.48 4.13 17.63
CA SER A 327 -8.56 3.19 16.99
C SER A 327 -8.94 1.75 17.37
N ILE A 328 -8.53 0.78 16.56
CA ILE A 328 -8.55 -0.63 16.94
C ILE A 328 -7.11 -1.08 17.04
N GLU A 329 -6.64 -1.26 18.26
CA GLU A 329 -5.27 -1.69 18.55
C GLU A 329 -5.24 -3.20 18.82
N PRO A 330 -4.36 -3.95 18.15
CA PRO A 330 -4.08 -5.34 18.52
C PRO A 330 -3.65 -5.42 19.99
N ILE A 331 -4.16 -6.41 20.69
CA ILE A 331 -3.74 -6.75 22.05
C ILE A 331 -3.07 -8.11 22.03
N PHE A 332 -2.36 -8.45 23.11
CA PHE A 332 -1.58 -9.68 23.17
C PHE A 332 -1.93 -10.47 24.42
N ASP A 333 -2.34 -11.71 24.22
CA ASP A 333 -2.42 -12.68 25.30
C ASP A 333 -1.03 -13.28 25.52
N VAL A 334 -0.60 -13.31 26.78
CA VAL A 334 0.74 -13.76 27.18
C VAL A 334 0.65 -15.20 27.65
N GLU A 335 0.97 -16.14 26.77
CA GLU A 335 1.02 -17.57 27.09
C GLU A 335 2.36 -17.91 27.74
N ARG A 336 2.30 -18.54 28.93
CA ARG A 336 3.48 -18.83 29.76
C ARG A 336 3.55 -20.30 30.12
N ASP A 337 4.76 -20.82 30.26
CA ASP A 337 4.96 -22.16 30.80
C ASP A 337 4.57 -22.22 32.29
N ALA A 338 4.01 -23.35 32.72
CA ALA A 338 3.55 -23.56 34.10
C ALA A 338 4.66 -23.46 35.17
N SER A 339 5.93 -23.44 34.74
CA SER A 339 7.12 -23.29 35.59
C SER A 339 7.77 -21.91 35.50
N ALA A 340 7.15 -20.93 34.83
CA ALA A 340 7.72 -19.60 34.63
C ALA A 340 7.88 -18.82 35.95
N SER A 341 8.94 -18.00 36.01
CA SER A 341 9.18 -17.05 37.12
C SER A 341 8.14 -15.91 37.17
N ASP A 342 8.16 -15.12 38.25
CA ASP A 342 7.24 -13.99 38.46
C ASP A 342 7.71 -12.72 37.73
N PHE A 343 7.44 -12.64 36.43
CA PHE A 343 7.65 -11.45 35.59
C PHE A 343 6.33 -10.93 35.01
N GLN A 344 6.22 -9.63 34.76
CA GLN A 344 5.12 -8.99 34.03
C GLN A 344 5.56 -8.65 32.62
N VAL A 345 4.62 -8.69 31.68
CA VAL A 345 4.85 -8.41 30.27
C VAL A 345 3.77 -7.43 29.83
N ASP A 346 4.19 -6.25 29.39
CA ASP A 346 3.34 -5.25 28.76
C ASP A 346 3.75 -5.13 27.29
N VAL A 347 2.78 -5.13 26.39
CA VAL A 347 3.02 -5.04 24.95
C VAL A 347 2.29 -3.83 24.41
N SER A 348 2.98 -3.02 23.60
CA SER A 348 2.41 -1.91 22.86
C SER A 348 2.73 -2.04 21.39
N VAL A 349 1.75 -1.82 20.52
CA VAL A 349 1.95 -1.77 19.07
C VAL A 349 2.52 -0.40 18.70
N VAL A 350 3.55 -0.38 17.86
CA VAL A 350 4.19 0.88 17.41
C VAL A 350 3.30 1.59 16.39
N ASP A 351 2.86 0.84 15.38
CA ASP A 351 1.93 1.31 14.35
C ASP A 351 0.85 0.23 14.11
N PRO A 352 -0.39 0.44 14.59
CA PRO A 352 -1.49 -0.50 14.40
C PRO A 352 -1.87 -0.76 12.95
N GLU A 353 -1.63 0.19 12.03
CA GLU A 353 -2.05 0.05 10.63
C GLU A 353 -1.09 -0.81 9.80
N SER A 354 0.20 -0.83 10.15
CA SER A 354 1.23 -1.65 9.49
C SER A 354 1.56 -2.95 10.25
N TYR A 355 0.93 -3.20 11.40
CA TYR A 355 1.18 -4.38 12.24
C TYR A 355 0.91 -5.70 11.50
N GLN A 356 1.89 -6.61 11.53
CA GLN A 356 1.75 -7.94 10.95
C GLN A 356 1.31 -8.95 12.02
N ILE A 357 0.15 -9.57 11.80
CA ILE A 357 -0.42 -10.55 12.74
C ILE A 357 0.50 -11.77 12.83
N ARG A 358 1.22 -11.89 13.95
CA ARG A 358 2.13 -13.02 14.25
C ARG A 358 2.25 -13.25 15.75
N SER A 359 2.40 -14.51 16.14
CA SER A 359 2.82 -14.83 17.50
C SER A 359 4.31 -14.52 17.67
N VAL A 360 4.69 -14.00 18.84
CA VAL A 360 6.09 -13.67 19.16
C VAL A 360 6.56 -14.49 20.35
N SER A 361 7.54 -15.37 20.13
CA SER A 361 8.17 -16.14 21.20
C SER A 361 9.33 -15.36 21.80
N VAL A 362 9.29 -15.13 23.11
CA VAL A 362 10.31 -14.40 23.86
C VAL A 362 10.98 -15.33 24.86
N THR A 363 12.31 -15.37 24.85
CA THR A 363 13.11 -16.30 25.68
C THR A 363 14.18 -15.55 26.49
N TYR A 364 14.46 -16.01 27.70
CA TYR A 364 15.54 -15.45 28.53
C TYR A 364 16.92 -16.05 28.18
N ASP A 365 17.92 -15.23 27.85
CA ASP A 365 19.32 -15.65 27.63
C ASP A 365 20.19 -15.39 28.88
N ASP A 366 20.48 -16.47 29.60
CA ASP A 366 21.36 -16.49 30.78
C ASP A 366 22.78 -15.95 30.54
N ASN A 367 23.36 -16.12 29.34
CA ASN A 367 24.74 -15.68 29.10
C ASN A 367 24.84 -14.15 29.02
N ARG A 368 23.73 -13.51 28.67
CA ARG A 368 23.65 -12.06 28.45
C ARG A 368 22.77 -11.36 29.48
N ASP A 369 22.11 -12.11 30.36
CA ASP A 369 21.18 -11.65 31.40
C ASP A 369 20.05 -10.79 30.81
N ARG A 370 19.50 -11.22 29.67
CA ARG A 370 18.56 -10.44 28.86
C ARG A 370 17.56 -11.32 28.10
N TRP A 371 16.34 -10.81 27.97
CA TRP A 371 15.32 -11.36 27.08
C TRP A 371 15.66 -11.13 25.61
N TYR A 372 15.22 -12.02 24.73
CA TYR A 372 15.32 -11.86 23.28
C TYR A 372 14.12 -12.45 22.55
N ALA A 373 13.84 -11.94 21.36
CA ALA A 373 12.86 -12.48 20.41
C ALA A 373 13.32 -12.25 18.96
N ASP A 374 12.68 -12.94 18.02
CA ASP A 374 12.89 -12.73 16.59
C ASP A 374 11.97 -11.60 16.07
N ASP A 375 12.53 -10.68 15.30
CA ASP A 375 11.80 -9.61 14.62
C ASP A 375 11.16 -10.10 13.31
N VAL A 376 10.39 -9.23 12.65
CA VAL A 376 9.66 -9.50 11.40
C VAL A 376 10.61 -9.95 10.28
N ASP A 377 11.83 -9.39 10.23
CA ASP A 377 12.87 -9.75 9.26
C ASP A 377 13.66 -11.02 9.63
N GLY A 378 13.35 -11.63 10.78
CA GLY A 378 14.04 -12.80 11.35
C GLY A 378 15.34 -12.47 12.09
N SER A 379 15.64 -11.19 12.32
CA SER A 379 16.77 -10.77 13.16
C SER A 379 16.45 -10.98 14.64
N VAL A 380 17.47 -11.33 15.44
CA VAL A 380 17.30 -11.53 16.89
C VAL A 380 17.50 -10.19 17.60
N VAL A 381 16.47 -9.71 18.28
CA VAL A 381 16.50 -8.50 19.08
C VAL A 381 16.64 -8.86 20.55
N PHE A 382 17.56 -8.20 21.24
CA PHE A 382 17.75 -8.35 22.69
C PHE A 382 17.16 -7.16 23.44
N ALA A 383 16.58 -7.43 24.60
CA ALA A 383 16.07 -6.39 25.48
C ALA A 383 17.20 -5.46 25.95
N ASN A 384 16.87 -4.22 26.29
CA ASN A 384 17.79 -3.34 26.99
C ASN A 384 17.91 -3.73 28.49
N GLN A 385 18.73 -2.98 29.24
CA GLN A 385 18.93 -3.24 30.68
C GLN A 385 17.67 -3.07 31.54
N ASN A 386 16.63 -2.42 31.01
CA ASN A 386 15.36 -2.20 31.70
C ASN A 386 14.31 -3.25 31.28
N GLY A 387 14.67 -4.28 30.51
CA GLY A 387 13.74 -5.30 30.05
C GLY A 387 12.83 -4.89 28.87
N LEU A 388 13.15 -3.77 28.19
CA LEU A 388 12.43 -3.35 26.98
C LEU A 388 13.03 -4.02 25.75
N LEU A 389 12.21 -4.80 25.04
CA LEU A 389 12.45 -5.34 23.71
C LEU A 389 11.74 -4.45 22.68
N ALA A 390 12.47 -3.81 21.77
CA ALA A 390 11.88 -2.97 20.72
C ALA A 390 12.03 -3.68 19.37
N LEU A 391 10.95 -4.31 18.90
CA LEU A 391 10.83 -4.86 17.55
C LEU A 391 10.34 -3.75 16.61
N ASP A 392 10.41 -3.97 15.30
CA ASP A 392 9.94 -2.98 14.31
C ASP A 392 8.43 -2.67 14.46
N ASP A 393 7.61 -3.67 14.79
CA ASP A 393 6.15 -3.57 14.83
C ASP A 393 5.57 -3.42 16.25
N ILE A 394 6.26 -3.94 17.28
CA ILE A 394 5.81 -3.92 18.68
C ILE A 394 6.95 -3.63 19.66
N SER A 395 6.61 -3.05 20.81
CA SER A 395 7.49 -2.92 21.96
C SER A 395 6.99 -3.80 23.11
N ILE A 396 7.88 -4.58 23.71
CA ILE A 396 7.59 -5.53 24.79
C ILE A 396 8.39 -5.11 26.02
N GLN A 397 7.70 -4.67 27.06
CA GLN A 397 8.29 -4.31 28.34
C GLN A 397 8.15 -5.46 29.32
N ILE A 398 9.27 -5.99 29.80
CA ILE A 398 9.30 -7.11 30.76
C ILE A 398 9.85 -6.60 32.09
N THR A 399 9.16 -6.88 33.19
CA THR A 399 9.59 -6.47 34.54
C THR A 399 9.46 -7.63 35.54
N GLY A 400 10.31 -7.72 36.55
CA GLY A 400 10.26 -8.80 37.56
C GLY A 400 11.46 -9.74 37.53
N GLU A 401 11.36 -10.89 38.19
CA GLU A 401 12.46 -11.87 38.26
C GLU A 401 12.41 -12.83 37.06
N SER A 402 13.58 -13.18 36.53
CA SER A 402 13.72 -14.11 35.40
C SER A 402 14.79 -15.15 35.71
N THR A 403 14.56 -16.40 35.34
CA THR A 403 15.49 -17.52 35.55
C THR A 403 15.70 -18.34 34.28
N LEU A 404 16.73 -19.18 34.29
CA LEU A 404 17.11 -20.04 33.17
C LEU A 404 15.94 -20.90 32.68
N GLY A 405 15.58 -20.71 31.42
CA GLY A 405 14.52 -21.47 30.76
C GLY A 405 13.16 -20.78 30.75
N ASP A 406 13.04 -19.58 31.30
CA ASP A 406 11.84 -18.77 31.14
C ASP A 406 11.60 -18.42 29.67
N ARG A 407 10.39 -18.72 29.21
CA ARG A 407 9.86 -18.40 27.89
C ARG A 407 8.39 -18.03 28.02
N PHE A 408 7.96 -17.10 27.18
CA PHE A 408 6.54 -16.85 26.94
C PHE A 408 6.30 -16.64 25.45
N GLU A 409 5.05 -16.83 25.03
CA GLU A 409 4.57 -16.55 23.69
C GLU A 409 3.51 -15.46 23.76
N LEU A 410 3.66 -14.43 22.93
CA LEU A 410 2.67 -13.39 22.72
C LEU A 410 1.78 -13.82 21.56
N VAL A 411 0.50 -14.02 21.83
CA VAL A 411 -0.48 -14.35 20.80
C VAL A 411 -1.34 -13.12 20.54
N PRO A 412 -1.33 -12.57 19.31
CA PRO A 412 -2.13 -11.38 19.01
C PRO A 412 -3.62 -11.70 19.00
N ASP A 413 -4.40 -10.95 19.77
CA ASP A 413 -5.86 -10.89 19.69
C ASP A 413 -6.26 -9.62 18.92
N VAL A 414 -6.79 -9.84 17.72
CA VAL A 414 -7.24 -8.79 16.79
C VAL A 414 -8.75 -8.54 16.88
N SER A 415 -9.37 -8.94 18.00
CA SER A 415 -10.77 -8.68 18.30
C SER A 415 -11.01 -7.18 18.45
N ALA A 416 -11.73 -6.61 17.48
CA ALA A 416 -12.02 -5.18 17.46
C ALA A 416 -12.67 -4.64 18.75
N ALA A 417 -13.53 -5.43 19.40
CA ALA A 417 -14.18 -5.01 20.64
C ALA A 417 -13.22 -4.95 21.84
N ARG A 418 -12.20 -5.80 21.87
CA ARG A 418 -11.16 -5.78 22.92
C ARG A 418 -10.04 -4.79 22.59
N GLY A 419 -9.81 -4.54 21.31
CA GLY A 419 -8.82 -3.60 20.78
C GLY A 419 -9.28 -2.15 20.65
N ILE A 420 -10.58 -1.86 20.68
CA ILE A 420 -11.07 -0.48 20.52
C ILE A 420 -10.49 0.45 21.60
N ARG A 421 -9.95 1.60 21.21
CA ARG A 421 -9.42 2.66 22.08
C ARG A 421 -9.90 4.02 21.58
N LEU A 422 -9.94 4.99 22.48
CA LEU A 422 -10.12 6.40 22.11
C LEU A 422 -8.75 6.93 21.64
N SER A 423 -8.68 7.48 20.43
CA SER A 423 -7.41 7.99 19.87
C SER A 423 -7.17 9.45 20.24
N ILE A 424 -8.23 10.25 20.35
CA ILE A 424 -8.15 11.67 20.70
C ILE A 424 -7.85 11.81 22.20
N THR A 425 -6.90 12.68 22.56
CA THR A 425 -6.50 12.92 23.97
C THR A 425 -7.04 14.22 24.56
N ASP A 426 -7.47 15.18 23.73
CA ASP A 426 -8.07 16.45 24.14
C ASP A 426 -9.45 16.63 23.48
N GLY A 427 -10.43 17.17 24.21
CA GLY A 427 -11.74 17.48 23.66
C GLY A 427 -11.70 18.49 22.52
N LEU A 428 -10.67 19.36 22.45
CA LEU A 428 -10.47 20.23 21.30
C LEU A 428 -10.24 19.44 20.00
N GLY A 429 -9.70 18.22 20.05
CA GLY A 429 -9.55 17.36 18.87
C GLY A 429 -10.88 16.90 18.24
N ILE A 430 -12.02 17.01 18.94
CA ILE A 430 -13.32 16.55 18.41
C ILE A 430 -13.77 17.45 17.25
N ALA A 431 -14.11 16.88 16.09
CA ALA A 431 -14.49 17.66 14.93
C ALA A 431 -15.99 17.98 14.93
N THR A 432 -16.38 19.15 15.46
CA THR A 432 -17.80 19.52 15.54
C THR A 432 -18.32 20.23 14.29
N SER A 433 -17.43 20.93 13.61
CA SER A 433 -17.76 21.81 12.48
C SER A 433 -17.58 21.06 11.17
N SER A 434 -18.43 21.31 10.16
CA SER A 434 -18.17 20.82 8.80
C SER A 434 -16.87 21.42 8.26
N MET A 435 -16.19 20.70 7.36
CA MET A 435 -14.99 21.22 6.70
C MET A 435 -15.27 22.47 5.88
N PHE A 436 -16.45 22.55 5.28
CA PHE A 436 -16.88 23.67 4.46
C PHE A 436 -18.18 24.28 4.97
N ARG A 437 -18.33 25.59 4.78
CA ARG A 437 -19.55 26.35 5.08
C ARG A 437 -20.15 26.89 3.81
N ILE A 438 -21.47 26.84 3.72
CA ILE A 438 -22.23 27.49 2.65
C ILE A 438 -22.84 28.79 3.18
N THR A 439 -22.67 29.87 2.42
CA THR A 439 -23.33 31.15 2.62
C THR A 439 -24.25 31.45 1.44
N PRO A 440 -25.57 31.22 1.55
CA PRO A 440 -26.53 31.58 0.51
C PRO A 440 -26.64 33.09 0.31
N ASN A 441 -26.86 33.53 -0.91
CA ASN A 441 -27.11 34.94 -1.17
C ASN A 441 -28.51 35.34 -0.68
N ALA A 442 -28.61 36.48 0.02
CA ALA A 442 -29.87 36.99 0.55
C ALA A 442 -30.93 37.32 -0.51
N LYS A 443 -30.57 37.32 -1.81
CA LYS A 443 -31.47 37.55 -2.95
C LYS A 443 -31.89 36.28 -3.68
N ASN A 444 -31.49 35.10 -3.20
CA ASN A 444 -31.95 33.83 -3.77
C ASN A 444 -33.47 33.71 -3.68
N ASN A 445 -34.06 33.07 -4.69
CA ASN A 445 -35.49 32.81 -4.78
C ASN A 445 -35.82 31.31 -4.64
N GLY A 446 -34.87 30.42 -4.94
CA GLY A 446 -35.04 28.96 -4.87
C GLY A 446 -34.30 28.30 -3.70
N ILE A 447 -33.02 28.62 -3.51
CA ILE A 447 -32.15 27.99 -2.49
C ILE A 447 -32.06 28.83 -1.21
N PHE A 448 -32.39 28.25 -0.05
CA PHE A 448 -32.41 28.97 1.24
C PHE A 448 -31.48 28.41 2.30
N ASP A 449 -31.33 27.08 2.38
CA ASP A 449 -30.56 26.42 3.44
C ASP A 449 -29.78 25.21 2.89
N PRO A 450 -28.87 25.42 1.92
CA PRO A 450 -28.01 24.36 1.40
C PRO A 450 -26.97 23.95 2.44
N VAL A 451 -26.60 22.68 2.45
CA VAL A 451 -25.63 22.11 3.39
C VAL A 451 -24.46 21.50 2.63
N ALA A 452 -23.24 21.83 3.07
CA ALA A 452 -22.02 21.20 2.57
C ALA A 452 -21.54 20.09 3.52
N SER A 453 -21.16 18.96 2.95
CA SER A 453 -20.34 17.94 3.58
C SER A 453 -19.10 17.67 2.73
N PHE A 454 -18.05 17.14 3.34
CA PHE A 454 -16.86 16.72 2.61
C PHE A 454 -16.76 15.20 2.67
N SER A 455 -16.51 14.57 1.52
CA SER A 455 -16.34 13.12 1.39
C SER A 455 -14.90 12.69 1.13
N GLY A 456 -13.94 13.63 1.19
CA GLY A 456 -12.54 13.40 0.85
C GLY A 456 -12.23 13.83 -0.59
N ILE A 457 -10.96 13.97 -0.92
CA ILE A 457 -10.53 14.29 -2.29
C ILE A 457 -10.81 13.06 -3.16
N PRO A 458 -11.57 13.19 -4.25
CA PRO A 458 -11.80 12.09 -5.19
C PRO A 458 -10.44 11.60 -5.71
N LYS A 459 -10.10 10.33 -5.46
CA LYS A 459 -8.89 9.74 -6.06
C LYS A 459 -9.20 9.29 -7.48
N THR A 460 -8.53 9.87 -8.46
CA THR A 460 -8.77 9.60 -9.89
C THR A 460 -7.63 8.79 -10.52
N ASP A 461 -7.34 7.59 -9.99
CA ASP A 461 -6.33 6.74 -10.62
C ASP A 461 -6.83 6.14 -11.95
N ILE A 462 -5.87 5.70 -12.77
CA ILE A 462 -5.98 5.06 -14.08
C ILE A 462 -6.05 6.04 -15.29
N GLY A 463 -4.91 6.66 -15.59
CA GLY A 463 -4.51 6.95 -16.97
C GLY A 463 -4.11 5.68 -17.72
N SER A 464 -3.77 5.78 -19.01
CA SER A 464 -3.10 4.65 -19.69
C SER A 464 -1.70 4.35 -19.15
N VAL A 465 -1.10 5.34 -18.47
CA VAL A 465 0.19 5.28 -17.78
C VAL A 465 0.00 5.99 -16.43
N GLU A 466 0.38 5.35 -15.32
CA GLU A 466 0.37 5.99 -14.00
C GLU A 466 1.47 7.07 -13.93
N PHE A 467 1.19 8.19 -13.27
CA PHE A 467 2.09 9.35 -13.32
C PHE A 467 3.48 9.02 -12.74
N GLU A 468 3.53 8.17 -11.71
CA GLU A 468 4.77 7.73 -11.06
C GLU A 468 5.70 6.94 -11.99
N GLU A 469 5.18 6.35 -13.07
CA GLU A 469 6.02 5.64 -14.04
C GLU A 469 6.95 6.60 -14.81
N PHE A 470 6.55 7.87 -15.00
CA PHE A 470 7.38 8.89 -15.66
C PHE A 470 8.57 9.33 -14.80
N GLY A 471 8.43 9.31 -13.47
CA GLY A 471 9.46 9.72 -12.50
C GLY A 471 10.65 8.76 -12.37
N LEU A 472 10.70 7.68 -13.16
CA LEU A 472 11.82 6.72 -13.18
C LEU A 472 13.03 7.21 -14.01
N GLY A 473 12.96 8.43 -14.57
CA GLY A 473 14.04 9.04 -15.36
C GLY A 473 14.26 8.34 -16.70
N ARG A 474 13.20 7.80 -17.31
CA ARG A 474 13.25 7.15 -18.62
C ARG A 474 12.11 7.63 -19.52
N PRO A 475 12.37 7.98 -20.80
CA PRO A 475 11.31 8.35 -21.72
C PRO A 475 10.36 7.17 -21.97
N ILE A 476 9.06 7.44 -21.90
CA ILE A 476 8.00 6.47 -22.19
C ILE A 476 7.43 6.76 -23.58
N GLU A 477 7.33 5.75 -24.44
CA GLU A 477 6.68 5.88 -25.75
C GLU A 477 5.16 6.00 -25.59
N VAL A 478 4.60 7.07 -26.15
CA VAL A 478 3.19 7.44 -26.05
C VAL A 478 2.59 7.71 -27.43
N GLY A 479 1.29 7.44 -27.55
CA GLY A 479 0.51 7.65 -28.77
C GLY A 479 -0.78 8.41 -28.47
N PRO A 480 -1.37 9.07 -29.48
CA PRO A 480 -2.52 9.94 -29.27
C PRO A 480 -3.75 9.16 -28.84
N SER A 481 -4.46 9.68 -27.84
CA SER A 481 -5.75 9.19 -27.34
C SER A 481 -6.56 10.35 -26.80
N VAL A 482 -7.83 10.39 -27.20
CA VAL A 482 -8.79 11.45 -26.84
C VAL A 482 -10.00 10.93 -26.07
N ILE A 483 -10.08 9.61 -25.86
CA ILE A 483 -11.15 8.98 -25.07
C ILE A 483 -10.60 8.62 -23.71
N ASN A 484 -9.43 7.97 -23.69
CA ASN A 484 -8.73 7.62 -22.46
C ASN A 484 -7.61 8.64 -22.24
N PRO A 485 -7.52 9.27 -21.06
CA PRO A 485 -6.39 10.13 -20.75
C PRO A 485 -5.10 9.33 -20.74
N LEU A 486 -4.02 10.00 -21.13
CA LEU A 486 -2.67 9.47 -21.06
C LEU A 486 -2.31 9.18 -19.60
N THR A 487 -2.46 10.19 -18.74
CA THR A 487 -2.18 10.17 -17.31
C THR A 487 -3.03 11.21 -16.57
N VAL A 488 -2.98 11.21 -15.24
CA VAL A 488 -3.62 12.20 -14.38
C VAL A 488 -2.54 12.76 -13.47
N ILE A 489 -2.48 14.08 -13.36
CA ILE A 489 -1.69 14.78 -12.35
C ILE A 489 -2.59 14.91 -11.14
N SER A 490 -2.30 14.17 -10.07
CA SER A 490 -3.06 14.23 -8.84
C SER A 490 -2.91 15.60 -8.16
N ALA A 491 -3.96 16.06 -7.48
CA ALA A 491 -3.89 17.24 -6.63
C ALA A 491 -2.74 17.14 -5.58
N GLY A 492 -2.20 18.29 -5.18
CA GLY A 492 -1.11 18.40 -4.20
C GLY A 492 0.28 18.54 -4.78
N GLN A 493 0.40 18.80 -6.08
CA GLN A 493 1.67 19.20 -6.68
C GLN A 493 1.86 20.71 -6.59
N GLY A 494 3.09 21.16 -6.34
CA GLY A 494 3.50 22.56 -6.44
C GLY A 494 4.15 22.89 -7.79
N GLU A 495 4.69 21.88 -8.48
CA GLU A 495 5.26 22.00 -9.81
C GLU A 495 5.14 20.69 -10.58
N VAL A 496 4.83 20.77 -11.86
CA VAL A 496 4.86 19.64 -12.79
C VAL A 496 5.57 20.05 -14.07
N GLU A 497 6.51 19.22 -14.51
CA GLU A 497 7.22 19.39 -15.76
C GLU A 497 7.04 18.17 -16.67
N PHE A 498 6.74 18.39 -17.94
CA PHE A 498 6.77 17.39 -19.00
C PHE A 498 7.81 17.74 -20.05
N ASN A 499 8.53 16.73 -20.52
CA ASN A 499 9.45 16.83 -21.64
C ASN A 499 8.96 15.94 -22.78
N LEU A 500 8.34 16.55 -23.79
CA LEU A 500 7.78 15.88 -24.96
C LEU A 500 8.78 15.91 -26.12
N ASN A 501 9.23 14.73 -26.53
CA ASN A 501 10.08 14.55 -27.70
C ASN A 501 9.31 13.82 -28.80
N LEU A 502 9.16 14.50 -29.94
CA LEU A 502 8.40 13.99 -31.06
C LEU A 502 9.28 13.17 -32.02
N ASN A 503 8.78 12.01 -32.44
CA ASN A 503 9.39 11.32 -33.58
C ASN A 503 9.21 12.15 -34.87
N GLN A 504 10.13 11.97 -35.83
CA GLN A 504 10.11 12.74 -37.07
C GLN A 504 8.77 12.58 -37.81
N GLY A 505 8.08 13.70 -38.05
CA GLY A 505 6.79 13.74 -38.73
C GLY A 505 5.56 13.52 -37.83
N SER A 506 5.74 13.35 -36.51
CA SER A 506 4.62 13.36 -35.56
C SER A 506 4.10 14.77 -35.32
N GLY A 507 2.78 14.94 -35.31
CA GLY A 507 2.09 16.16 -34.92
C GLY A 507 1.45 16.09 -33.54
N ASN A 508 1.98 15.26 -32.63
CA ASN A 508 1.37 15.06 -31.32
C ASN A 508 1.45 16.33 -30.45
N VAL A 509 0.37 16.59 -29.70
CA VAL A 509 0.22 17.75 -28.80
C VAL A 509 -0.32 17.26 -27.47
N LEU A 510 0.37 17.59 -26.38
CA LEU A 510 -0.12 17.32 -25.03
C LEU A 510 -1.25 18.31 -24.70
N GLN A 511 -2.35 17.80 -24.15
CA GLN A 511 -3.50 18.61 -23.73
C GLN A 511 -3.70 18.38 -22.22
N ILE A 512 -3.63 19.43 -21.41
CA ILE A 512 -3.81 19.36 -19.96
C ILE A 512 -5.07 20.12 -19.59
N MET A 513 -5.99 19.44 -18.91
CA MET A 513 -7.32 19.98 -18.58
C MET A 513 -7.71 19.67 -17.15
N THR A 514 -8.54 20.51 -16.53
CA THR A 514 -9.18 20.16 -15.25
C THR A 514 -10.25 19.08 -15.47
N THR A 515 -10.60 18.35 -14.41
CA THR A 515 -11.75 17.41 -14.45
C THR A 515 -13.09 18.10 -14.72
N ASP A 516 -13.13 19.44 -14.64
CA ASP A 516 -14.29 20.26 -14.96
C ASP A 516 -14.28 20.89 -16.36
N GLY A 517 -13.32 20.49 -17.20
CA GLY A 517 -13.31 20.82 -18.64
C GLY A 517 -12.63 22.14 -18.98
N GLN A 518 -11.90 22.76 -18.04
CA GLN A 518 -11.04 23.90 -18.35
C GLN A 518 -9.74 23.44 -18.99
N HIS A 519 -9.46 23.92 -20.20
CA HIS A 519 -8.27 23.57 -20.95
C HIS A 519 -7.13 24.55 -20.63
N LEU A 520 -6.06 24.03 -20.03
CA LEU A 520 -4.96 24.83 -19.48
C LEU A 520 -3.76 24.89 -20.42
N ILE A 521 -3.34 23.75 -20.98
CA ILE A 521 -2.15 23.68 -21.85
C ILE A 521 -2.47 22.81 -23.07
N GLY A 522 -2.08 23.26 -24.26
CA GLY A 522 -2.21 22.47 -25.48
C GLY A 522 -2.57 23.32 -26.70
N SER A 523 -3.50 22.83 -27.52
CA SER A 523 -3.94 23.52 -28.74
C SER A 523 -5.44 23.47 -28.93
N ALA A 524 -6.03 24.60 -29.33
CA ALA A 524 -7.46 24.70 -29.64
C ALA A 524 -7.85 24.04 -30.98
N ALA A 525 -6.88 23.59 -31.79
CA ALA A 525 -7.15 22.97 -33.09
C ALA A 525 -8.11 21.75 -32.99
N ASP A 526 -8.05 21.03 -31.87
CA ASP A 526 -8.85 19.84 -31.59
C ASP A 526 -10.07 20.10 -30.68
N ALA A 527 -10.51 21.35 -30.50
CA ALA A 527 -11.54 21.72 -29.53
C ALA A 527 -12.85 20.91 -29.65
N ARG A 528 -13.28 20.55 -30.86
CA ARG A 528 -14.48 19.69 -31.04
C ARG A 528 -14.30 18.27 -30.53
N VAL A 529 -13.08 17.74 -30.63
CA VAL A 529 -12.74 16.40 -30.16
C VAL A 529 -12.63 16.41 -28.64
N LEU A 530 -11.98 17.44 -28.08
CA LEU A 530 -11.88 17.64 -26.63
C LEU A 530 -13.26 17.89 -25.99
N GLU A 531 -14.16 18.63 -26.66
CA GLU A 531 -15.54 18.79 -26.20
C GLU A 531 -16.30 17.44 -26.12
N GLN A 532 -16.05 16.53 -27.06
CA GLN A 532 -16.60 15.17 -26.99
C GLN A 532 -15.95 14.35 -25.88
N ALA A 533 -14.65 14.51 -25.65
CA ALA A 533 -13.93 13.85 -24.56
C ALA A 533 -14.52 14.24 -23.19
N VAL A 534 -14.74 15.54 -22.96
CA VAL A 534 -15.37 16.05 -21.72
C VAL A 534 -16.76 15.44 -21.50
N LYS A 535 -17.54 15.23 -22.56
CA LYS A 535 -18.91 14.70 -22.47
C LYS A 535 -19.00 13.18 -22.36
N GLN A 536 -18.01 12.44 -22.87
CA GLN A 536 -18.08 10.97 -23.00
C GLN A 536 -17.17 10.24 -22.02
N SER A 537 -16.08 10.86 -21.59
CA SER A 537 -15.16 10.26 -20.62
C SER A 537 -15.76 10.33 -19.23
N THR A 538 -15.64 9.22 -18.48
CA THR A 538 -16.04 9.17 -17.06
C THR A 538 -15.05 9.89 -16.14
N ARG A 539 -14.01 10.52 -16.71
CA ARG A 539 -12.95 11.24 -15.97
C ARG A 539 -13.26 12.71 -15.74
N PHE A 540 -14.19 13.26 -16.49
CA PHE A 540 -14.69 14.59 -16.24
C PHE A 540 -15.92 14.52 -15.34
N SER A 541 -16.11 15.56 -14.54
CA SER A 541 -17.26 15.71 -13.68
C SER A 541 -18.56 15.72 -14.49
N ALA A 542 -19.63 15.21 -13.89
CA ALA A 542 -20.90 15.06 -14.58
C ALA A 542 -21.45 16.44 -15.00
N GLY A 543 -21.81 16.57 -16.29
CA GLY A 543 -22.40 17.80 -16.82
C GLY A 543 -21.40 18.89 -17.19
N SER A 544 -20.10 18.71 -16.97
CA SER A 544 -19.05 19.68 -17.31
C SER A 544 -19.01 20.01 -18.82
N ASN A 545 -18.64 21.25 -19.13
CA ASN A 545 -18.54 21.77 -20.49
C ASN A 545 -17.12 22.22 -20.79
N TYR A 546 -16.64 21.91 -21.99
CA TYR A 546 -15.32 22.35 -22.46
C TYR A 546 -15.20 23.87 -22.54
N SER A 547 -14.09 24.39 -22.05
CA SER A 547 -13.72 25.80 -22.16
C SER A 547 -12.21 25.94 -22.39
N SER A 548 -11.82 26.88 -23.24
CA SER A 548 -10.43 27.22 -23.56
C SER A 548 -10.06 28.62 -23.09
N GLU A 549 -10.75 29.14 -22.08
CA GLU A 549 -10.54 30.49 -21.54
C GLU A 549 -9.11 30.69 -21.01
N TYR A 550 -8.51 29.64 -20.45
CA TYR A 550 -7.18 29.66 -19.80
C TYR A 550 -6.09 28.95 -20.61
N LEU A 551 -6.33 28.70 -21.90
CA LEU A 551 -5.42 27.92 -22.73
C LEU A 551 -4.09 28.67 -22.94
N ASN A 552 -2.99 28.08 -22.47
CA ASN A 552 -1.62 28.58 -22.58
C ASN A 552 -1.42 29.98 -21.99
N THR A 553 -2.21 30.34 -20.96
CA THR A 553 -2.07 31.61 -20.22
C THR A 553 -1.25 31.40 -18.95
N SER A 554 -0.38 32.35 -18.58
CA SER A 554 0.42 32.33 -17.35
C SER A 554 0.16 33.57 -16.48
N GLY A 555 0.39 33.46 -15.16
CA GLY A 555 0.34 34.56 -14.21
C GLY A 555 -1.10 34.92 -13.82
N ASN A 556 -1.39 36.20 -13.59
CA ASN A 556 -2.69 36.64 -13.05
C ASN A 556 -3.91 36.36 -13.95
N ASP A 557 -3.68 36.12 -15.25
CA ASP A 557 -4.74 35.80 -16.21
C ASP A 557 -4.91 34.27 -16.38
N ALA A 558 -4.04 33.48 -15.77
CA ALA A 558 -4.10 32.02 -15.81
C ALA A 558 -5.11 31.45 -14.83
N TYR A 559 -5.48 30.19 -15.09
CA TYR A 559 -6.31 29.41 -14.19
C TYR A 559 -5.69 29.39 -12.79
N LYS A 560 -6.40 29.89 -11.78
CA LYS A 560 -5.95 29.98 -10.38
C LYS A 560 -4.58 30.67 -10.19
N ASN A 561 -4.19 31.55 -11.12
CA ASN A 561 -2.87 32.20 -11.16
C ASN A 561 -1.68 31.24 -11.36
N LEU A 562 -1.90 30.06 -11.96
CA LEU A 562 -0.81 29.14 -12.29
C LEU A 562 0.22 29.80 -13.22
N ASP A 563 1.48 29.51 -12.98
CA ASP A 563 2.54 29.84 -13.94
C ASP A 563 2.67 28.69 -14.94
N ILE A 564 2.50 29.01 -16.22
CA ILE A 564 2.51 28.04 -17.32
C ILE A 564 3.60 28.41 -18.31
N PHE A 565 4.49 27.47 -18.56
CA PHE A 565 5.50 27.55 -19.60
C PHE A 565 5.26 26.46 -20.65
N TYR A 566 5.24 26.84 -21.93
CA TYR A 566 5.08 25.90 -23.04
C TYR A 566 6.05 26.24 -24.17
N GLY A 567 7.18 25.54 -24.22
CA GLY A 567 8.27 25.91 -25.11
C GLY A 567 9.58 25.19 -24.82
N VAL A 568 10.70 25.89 -24.95
CA VAL A 568 12.05 25.46 -24.58
C VAL A 568 12.71 26.59 -23.82
N SER A 569 13.24 26.31 -22.63
CA SER A 569 14.00 27.30 -21.87
C SER A 569 15.38 26.76 -21.51
N SER A 570 16.33 27.66 -21.29
CA SER A 570 17.62 27.36 -20.69
C SER A 570 17.95 28.42 -19.66
N GLU A 571 18.21 27.98 -18.43
CA GLU A 571 18.62 28.85 -17.35
C GLU A 571 20.02 29.41 -17.57
N ALA A 572 20.25 30.62 -17.08
CA ALA A 572 21.54 31.27 -17.19
C ALA A 572 22.51 30.71 -16.15
N ALA A 573 23.65 30.18 -16.60
CA ALA A 573 24.74 29.76 -15.73
C ALA A 573 25.72 30.92 -15.52
N SER A 574 26.28 31.04 -14.31
CA SER A 574 27.32 32.03 -14.03
C SER A 574 28.61 31.70 -14.80
N ILE A 575 29.27 32.72 -15.35
CA ILE A 575 30.59 32.59 -15.99
C ILE A 575 31.66 33.14 -15.04
N THR A 576 32.72 32.36 -14.82
CA THR A 576 33.92 32.87 -14.16
C THR A 576 34.93 33.38 -15.19
N GLN A 577 35.34 34.65 -15.05
CA GLN A 577 36.52 35.19 -15.72
C GLN A 577 37.69 35.23 -14.73
N LEU A 578 38.78 34.54 -15.07
CA LEU A 578 40.01 34.60 -14.30
C LEU A 578 40.73 35.92 -14.56
N LEU A 579 41.14 36.58 -13.48
CA LEU A 579 42.03 37.75 -13.53
C LEU A 579 43.34 37.37 -14.23
N PRO A 580 44.14 38.37 -14.65
CA PRO A 580 45.26 38.09 -15.52
C PRO A 580 46.15 36.95 -15.02
N LEU A 581 46.47 36.05 -15.93
CA LEU A 581 47.13 34.80 -15.60
C LEU A 581 48.60 35.01 -15.09
N ASN A 582 49.08 36.26 -15.06
CA ASN A 582 50.36 36.78 -14.54
C ASN A 582 51.65 36.11 -15.07
N SER A 583 52.60 36.91 -15.59
CA SER A 583 54.01 36.52 -15.81
C SER A 583 54.35 35.71 -17.07
N LEU A 584 54.03 36.20 -18.28
CA LEU A 584 54.86 35.86 -19.46
C LEU A 584 55.80 37.05 -19.72
N PHE A 585 57.08 36.84 -19.42
CA PHE A 585 58.13 37.86 -19.48
C PHE A 585 59.04 37.57 -20.68
N PHE A 586 59.15 38.52 -21.59
CA PHE A 586 60.01 38.42 -22.76
C PHE A 586 61.31 39.19 -22.49
N GLU A 587 62.46 38.63 -22.88
CA GLU A 587 63.75 39.31 -22.82
C GLU A 587 64.30 39.47 -24.23
N ALA A 588 64.23 40.68 -24.79
CA ALA A 588 64.69 40.96 -26.14
C ALA A 588 66.12 41.52 -26.15
N PRO A 589 66.88 41.34 -27.24
CA PRO A 589 68.13 42.05 -27.43
C PRO A 589 67.94 43.57 -27.29
N VAL A 590 68.88 44.25 -26.65
CA VAL A 590 68.81 45.70 -26.40
C VAL A 590 68.62 46.47 -27.71
N GLY A 591 67.58 47.32 -27.75
CA GLY A 591 67.24 48.14 -28.92
C GLY A 591 66.33 47.45 -29.95
N THR A 592 65.81 46.27 -29.65
CA THR A 592 64.76 45.63 -30.47
C THR A 592 63.47 46.46 -30.41
N ASN A 593 62.88 46.77 -31.56
CA ASN A 593 61.62 47.49 -31.69
C ASN A 593 60.55 46.57 -32.28
N PHE A 594 59.43 46.42 -31.58
CA PHE A 594 58.33 45.56 -31.99
C PHE A 594 57.18 46.31 -32.70
N ALA A 595 57.36 47.60 -33.04
CA ALA A 595 56.36 48.35 -33.82
C ALA A 595 56.06 47.63 -35.16
N GLY A 596 54.76 47.51 -35.49
CA GLY A 596 54.29 46.73 -36.64
C GLY A 596 54.41 45.19 -36.50
N GLY A 597 55.04 44.70 -35.43
CA GLY A 597 55.05 43.29 -35.04
C GLY A 597 53.81 42.90 -34.25
N GLY A 598 53.86 41.76 -33.57
CA GLY A 598 52.72 41.23 -32.82
C GLY A 598 53.09 40.47 -31.56
N LEU A 599 52.07 40.25 -30.76
CA LEU A 599 52.10 39.43 -29.55
C LEU A 599 50.91 38.48 -29.60
N ASP A 600 51.18 37.20 -29.82
CA ASP A 600 50.16 36.15 -29.88
C ASP A 600 50.13 35.37 -28.57
N PHE A 601 48.94 35.07 -28.06
CA PHE A 601 48.73 34.18 -26.93
C PHE A 601 47.86 33.00 -27.35
N THR A 602 48.44 31.80 -27.40
CA THR A 602 47.77 30.58 -27.84
C THR A 602 47.48 29.65 -26.66
N LEU A 603 46.22 29.30 -26.45
CA LEU A 603 45.74 28.35 -25.46
C LEU A 603 45.64 26.94 -26.06
N GLU A 604 46.22 25.93 -25.41
CA GLU A 604 46.18 24.53 -25.85
C GLU A 604 46.02 23.54 -24.67
N PRO A 605 45.18 22.49 -24.80
CA PRO A 605 44.11 22.36 -25.80
C PRO A 605 42.98 23.35 -25.48
N ALA A 606 42.44 24.03 -26.49
CA ALA A 606 41.27 24.88 -26.35
C ALA A 606 39.98 24.13 -26.73
N THR A 607 38.88 24.49 -26.11
CA THR A 607 37.52 24.14 -26.55
C THR A 607 36.90 25.33 -27.28
N THR A 608 35.77 25.10 -27.95
CA THR A 608 35.00 26.16 -28.60
C THR A 608 34.55 27.26 -27.63
N ASN A 609 34.47 27.00 -26.33
CA ASN A 609 34.06 27.97 -25.30
C ASN A 609 35.25 28.70 -24.63
N ASP A 610 36.49 28.23 -24.84
CA ASP A 610 37.65 28.88 -24.25
C ASP A 610 37.91 30.24 -24.92
N ARG A 611 38.08 31.28 -24.11
CA ARG A 611 38.37 32.64 -24.57
C ARG A 611 39.55 33.22 -23.80
N LEU A 612 40.59 33.61 -24.53
CA LEU A 612 41.61 34.55 -24.06
C LEU A 612 41.22 35.97 -24.43
N SER A 613 41.40 36.89 -23.49
CA SER A 613 41.17 38.32 -23.70
C SER A 613 42.14 39.13 -22.85
N LEU A 614 42.03 40.45 -22.89
CA LEU A 614 42.73 41.34 -21.95
C LEU A 614 41.73 41.94 -20.96
N LEU A 615 42.19 42.19 -19.73
CA LEU A 615 41.41 42.85 -18.69
C LEU A 615 40.93 44.22 -19.19
N SER A 616 39.62 44.33 -19.42
CA SER A 616 39.00 45.53 -19.98
C SER A 616 38.99 46.68 -18.98
N SER A 617 39.09 47.90 -19.50
CA SER A 617 39.06 49.14 -18.73
C SER A 617 37.71 49.84 -18.91
N ARG A 618 37.11 50.29 -17.81
CA ARG A 618 35.80 50.99 -17.84
C ARG A 618 35.85 52.32 -18.60
N TYR A 619 37.01 52.96 -18.65
CA TYR A 619 37.28 54.17 -19.41
C TYR A 619 38.73 54.15 -19.92
N ILE A 620 38.99 54.90 -20.98
CA ILE A 620 40.35 55.10 -21.48
C ILE A 620 41.06 56.09 -20.55
N ASP A 621 42.11 55.64 -19.85
CA ASP A 621 42.88 56.46 -18.92
C ASP A 621 43.97 57.24 -19.67
N THR A 622 43.94 58.58 -19.55
CA THR A 622 44.91 59.47 -20.20
C THR A 622 46.17 59.70 -19.36
N SER A 623 46.27 59.13 -18.16
CA SER A 623 47.43 59.28 -17.28
C SER A 623 48.70 58.71 -17.93
N ILE A 624 49.82 59.44 -17.83
CA ILE A 624 51.09 59.10 -18.48
C ILE A 624 51.45 57.62 -18.29
N GLY A 625 51.63 56.91 -19.39
CA GLY A 625 52.10 55.53 -19.41
C GLY A 625 51.08 54.49 -18.98
N THR A 626 49.85 54.87 -18.61
CA THR A 626 48.80 53.93 -18.19
C THR A 626 48.21 53.21 -19.40
N LEU A 627 48.04 51.89 -19.30
CA LEU A 627 47.40 51.08 -20.35
C LEU A 627 45.90 51.00 -20.08
N SER A 628 45.11 51.13 -21.14
CA SER A 628 43.66 50.91 -21.08
C SER A 628 43.20 50.08 -22.26
N VAL A 629 42.37 49.07 -22.01
CA VAL A 629 41.81 48.20 -23.06
C VAL A 629 40.33 48.51 -23.21
N SER A 630 39.92 48.96 -24.39
CA SER A 630 38.52 49.31 -24.67
C SER A 630 38.21 49.15 -26.16
N GLY A 631 37.07 48.55 -26.48
CA GLY A 631 36.59 48.44 -27.87
C GLY A 631 37.56 47.74 -28.84
N GLY A 632 38.20 46.66 -28.40
CA GLY A 632 39.12 45.87 -29.26
C GLY A 632 40.50 46.51 -29.51
N ALA A 633 40.81 47.63 -28.86
CA ALA A 633 42.09 48.32 -28.97
C ALA A 633 42.75 48.56 -27.61
N ILE A 634 44.08 48.65 -27.63
CA ILE A 634 44.91 48.99 -26.47
C ILE A 634 45.35 50.45 -26.62
N TYR A 635 45.10 51.23 -25.57
CA TYR A 635 45.45 52.64 -25.48
C TYR A 635 46.57 52.83 -24.45
N ILE A 636 47.36 53.88 -24.65
CA ILE A 636 48.30 54.39 -23.64
C ILE A 636 48.11 55.89 -23.45
N GLY A 637 48.09 56.33 -22.19
CA GLY A 637 47.97 57.74 -21.84
C GLY A 637 49.30 58.51 -21.98
N ASP A 638 49.24 59.76 -22.41
CA ASP A 638 50.39 60.67 -22.51
C ASP A 638 50.39 61.80 -21.45
N GLY A 639 49.41 61.77 -20.53
CA GLY A 639 49.18 62.77 -19.49
C GLY A 639 48.11 63.81 -19.83
N THR A 640 47.71 63.91 -21.10
CA THR A 640 46.70 64.85 -21.60
C THR A 640 45.70 64.22 -22.57
N SER A 641 46.12 63.17 -23.28
CA SER A 641 45.36 62.42 -24.26
C SER A 641 45.75 60.93 -24.22
N SER A 642 45.19 60.13 -25.11
CA SER A 642 45.51 58.70 -25.25
C SER A 642 45.69 58.33 -26.71
N SER A 643 46.66 57.48 -27.02
CA SER A 643 46.90 56.94 -28.36
C SER A 643 46.66 55.44 -28.42
N VAL A 644 46.10 54.95 -29.53
CA VAL A 644 46.01 53.51 -29.82
C VAL A 644 47.40 52.97 -30.15
N ILE A 645 47.81 51.90 -29.47
CA ILE A 645 49.12 51.28 -29.64
C ILE A 645 49.05 49.88 -30.25
N ALA A 646 47.91 49.21 -30.13
CA ALA A 646 47.67 47.90 -30.71
C ALA A 646 46.17 47.63 -30.92
N SER A 647 45.86 46.76 -31.88
CA SER A 647 44.54 46.16 -32.08
C SER A 647 44.55 44.69 -31.66
N MET A 648 43.40 44.19 -31.20
CA MET A 648 43.23 42.80 -30.80
C MET A 648 42.35 42.05 -31.81
N SER A 649 42.66 40.77 -32.01
CA SER A 649 41.83 39.82 -32.76
C SER A 649 42.04 38.42 -32.19
N ASP A 650 41.04 37.55 -32.25
CA ASP A 650 41.14 36.16 -31.82
C ASP A 650 40.74 35.17 -32.91
N PHE A 651 41.21 33.93 -32.78
CA PHE A 651 40.97 32.86 -33.74
C PHE A 651 40.96 31.49 -33.04
N TYR A 652 40.11 30.57 -33.50
CA TYR A 652 40.04 29.17 -33.05
C TYR A 652 40.16 28.24 -34.25
N ASP A 653 41.07 27.27 -34.20
CA ASP A 653 41.33 26.32 -35.30
C ASP A 653 40.75 24.91 -35.08
N GLY A 654 39.95 24.73 -34.04
CA GLY A 654 39.42 23.42 -33.63
C GLY A 654 40.24 22.73 -32.55
N ASN A 655 41.47 23.17 -32.25
CA ASN A 655 42.33 22.60 -31.21
C ASN A 655 42.96 23.65 -30.28
N SER A 656 43.14 24.88 -30.76
CA SER A 656 43.80 25.97 -30.06
C SER A 656 43.02 27.28 -30.22
N GLN A 657 43.09 28.15 -29.22
CA GLN A 657 42.52 29.51 -29.28
C GLN A 657 43.65 30.52 -29.14
N THR A 658 43.77 31.43 -30.11
CA THR A 658 44.84 32.43 -30.15
C THR A 658 44.26 33.83 -30.00
N LEU A 659 44.73 34.59 -29.00
CA LEU A 659 44.55 36.04 -28.89
C LEU A 659 45.76 36.74 -29.51
N ARG A 660 45.57 37.39 -30.65
CA ARG A 660 46.59 38.19 -31.34
C ARG A 660 46.46 39.67 -31.00
N ILE A 661 47.58 40.26 -30.61
CA ILE A 661 47.73 41.70 -30.39
C ILE A 661 48.69 42.24 -31.45
N GLN A 662 48.16 43.00 -32.39
CA GLN A 662 48.93 43.59 -33.48
C GLN A 662 49.35 45.02 -33.11
N PHE A 663 50.65 45.29 -32.99
CA PHE A 663 51.16 46.62 -32.69
C PHE A 663 51.03 47.55 -33.90
N ALA A 664 50.73 48.83 -33.66
CA ALA A 664 50.60 49.82 -34.72
C ALA A 664 51.96 50.11 -35.41
N GLU A 665 51.96 50.28 -36.73
CA GLU A 665 53.18 50.50 -37.52
C GLU A 665 53.80 51.90 -37.34
N ASN A 666 52.99 52.91 -36.99
CA ASN A 666 53.42 54.32 -36.94
C ASN A 666 53.87 54.79 -35.54
N LEU A 667 54.35 53.87 -34.70
CA LEU A 667 54.85 54.19 -33.37
C LEU A 667 56.34 54.64 -33.43
N ALA A 668 56.79 55.45 -32.47
CA ALA A 668 58.18 55.90 -32.42
C ALA A 668 59.16 54.69 -32.28
N SER A 669 60.37 54.80 -32.81
CA SER A 669 61.31 53.67 -33.02
C SER A 669 61.74 52.90 -31.76
N ASP A 670 61.45 53.43 -30.58
CA ASP A 670 61.86 52.86 -29.28
C ASP A 670 60.64 52.68 -28.35
N PHE A 671 59.43 52.75 -28.91
CA PHE A 671 58.19 52.85 -28.14
C PHE A 671 57.61 51.49 -27.76
N VAL A 672 57.65 50.50 -28.66
CA VAL A 672 57.18 49.14 -28.39
C VAL A 672 58.38 48.28 -28.00
N THR A 673 58.64 48.23 -26.70
CA THR A 673 59.71 47.42 -26.09
C THR A 673 59.16 46.08 -25.58
N ASP A 674 60.07 45.16 -25.26
CA ASP A 674 59.76 43.94 -24.50
C ASP A 674 59.11 44.25 -23.14
N GLU A 675 59.48 45.36 -22.50
CA GLU A 675 58.82 45.86 -21.28
C GLU A 675 57.33 46.23 -21.54
N LEU A 676 57.02 46.92 -22.65
CA LEU A 676 55.63 47.23 -22.99
C LEU A 676 54.83 45.96 -23.32
N ALA A 677 55.44 45.02 -24.05
CA ALA A 677 54.84 43.71 -24.33
C ALA A 677 54.59 42.90 -23.06
N GLY A 678 55.53 42.91 -22.10
CA GLY A 678 55.37 42.28 -20.79
C GLY A 678 54.25 42.93 -19.97
N ARG A 679 54.08 44.24 -20.05
CA ARG A 679 52.95 44.94 -19.41
C ARG A 679 51.60 44.56 -20.04
N ILE A 680 51.53 44.43 -21.36
CA ILE A 680 50.32 43.98 -22.06
C ILE A 680 50.02 42.50 -21.73
N SER A 681 51.03 41.65 -21.69
CA SER A 681 50.95 40.25 -21.27
C SER A 681 50.37 40.09 -19.85
N SER A 682 50.70 41.02 -18.95
CA SER A 682 50.15 41.03 -17.58
C SER A 682 48.66 41.36 -17.51
N LEU A 683 47.99 41.66 -18.63
CA LEU A 683 46.56 41.88 -18.71
C LEU A 683 45.78 40.67 -19.22
N VAL A 684 46.43 39.57 -19.64
CA VAL A 684 45.77 38.43 -20.29
C VAL A 684 44.88 37.65 -19.32
N THR A 685 43.56 37.69 -19.55
CA THR A 685 42.52 36.96 -18.81
C THR A 685 42.07 35.70 -19.55
N TYR A 686 41.48 34.76 -18.82
CA TYR A 686 40.91 33.53 -19.38
C TYR A 686 39.48 33.31 -18.86
N SER A 687 38.60 32.82 -19.73
CA SER A 687 37.31 32.24 -19.36
C SER A 687 37.06 30.98 -20.19
N SER A 688 36.40 29.99 -19.61
CA SER A 688 35.92 28.80 -20.31
C SER A 688 34.44 28.86 -20.68
N GLY A 689 33.76 29.99 -20.40
CA GLY A 689 32.31 30.11 -20.54
C GLY A 689 31.50 29.36 -19.46
N GLU A 690 32.16 28.89 -18.39
CA GLU A 690 31.51 28.16 -17.28
C GLU A 690 31.89 28.78 -15.92
N ASP A 691 31.18 28.35 -14.86
CA ASP A 691 31.55 28.69 -13.49
C ASP A 691 32.76 27.86 -13.03
N LEU A 692 33.92 28.51 -12.94
CA LEU A 692 35.17 27.90 -12.49
C LEU A 692 35.32 27.91 -10.95
N THR A 693 34.36 28.44 -10.20
CA THR A 693 34.42 28.48 -8.72
C THR A 693 34.05 27.15 -8.06
N GLY A 694 33.34 26.27 -8.78
CA GLY A 694 32.95 24.94 -8.29
C GLY A 694 34.15 24.02 -8.04
N ILE A 695 34.17 23.35 -6.89
CA ILE A 695 35.28 22.47 -6.46
C ILE A 695 35.45 21.19 -7.30
N ASN A 696 34.49 20.87 -8.19
CA ASN A 696 34.39 19.56 -8.84
C ASN A 696 34.96 19.50 -10.28
N ASN A 697 35.38 20.61 -10.90
CA ASN A 697 35.89 20.62 -12.29
C ASN A 697 37.11 21.54 -12.52
N PRO A 698 38.30 21.22 -12.00
CA PRO A 698 39.51 22.01 -12.30
C PRO A 698 39.97 21.81 -13.75
N LEU A 699 40.12 22.90 -14.49
CA LEU A 699 40.67 22.90 -15.85
C LEU A 699 42.19 23.11 -15.80
N LYS A 700 42.93 22.27 -16.51
CA LYS A 700 44.37 22.41 -16.70
C LYS A 700 44.66 22.79 -18.16
N LYS A 701 45.31 23.94 -18.36
CA LYS A 701 45.58 24.49 -19.70
C LYS A 701 47.02 24.99 -19.79
N ARG A 702 47.54 25.08 -21.01
CA ARG A 702 48.80 25.77 -21.33
C ARG A 702 48.51 27.00 -22.17
N ILE A 703 49.16 28.11 -21.86
CA ILE A 703 49.17 29.31 -22.71
C ILE A 703 50.60 29.59 -23.19
N ASN A 704 50.75 29.78 -24.49
CA ASN A 704 52.00 30.10 -25.16
C ASN A 704 51.93 31.56 -25.66
N GLY A 705 52.80 32.44 -25.17
CA GLY A 705 52.96 33.80 -25.67
C GLY A 705 54.11 33.89 -26.67
N GLU A 706 53.88 34.50 -27.83
CA GLU A 706 54.85 34.68 -28.91
C GLU A 706 54.97 36.17 -29.26
N LEU A 707 56.13 36.78 -28.98
CA LEU A 707 56.44 38.18 -29.28
C LEU A 707 57.37 38.27 -30.48
N PHE A 708 56.94 38.91 -31.56
CA PHE A 708 57.68 38.95 -32.81
C PHE A 708 57.71 40.35 -33.46
N THR A 709 58.81 40.63 -34.17
CA THR A 709 58.94 41.86 -34.99
C THR A 709 58.16 41.74 -36.30
N SER A 710 57.85 42.87 -36.96
CA SER A 710 57.08 42.89 -38.22
C SER A 710 57.69 42.06 -39.36
N ASP A 711 59.01 41.85 -39.31
CA ASP A 711 59.78 41.04 -40.26
C ASP A 711 60.15 39.65 -39.74
N PHE A 712 59.67 39.29 -38.54
CA PHE A 712 59.99 38.05 -37.82
C PHE A 712 61.49 37.81 -37.59
N SER A 713 62.34 38.84 -37.67
CA SER A 713 63.78 38.73 -37.38
C SER A 713 64.08 38.42 -35.91
N VAL A 714 63.18 38.85 -35.01
CA VAL A 714 63.16 38.43 -33.60
C VAL A 714 61.79 37.81 -33.32
N ASN A 715 61.79 36.61 -32.74
CA ASN A 715 60.61 35.88 -32.32
C ASN A 715 60.91 35.16 -30.99
N LEU A 716 60.23 35.57 -29.92
CA LEU A 716 60.43 35.10 -28.56
C LEU A 716 59.17 34.35 -28.11
N VAL A 717 59.33 33.12 -27.62
CA VAL A 717 58.22 32.27 -27.18
C VAL A 717 58.35 31.97 -25.70
N GLU A 718 57.28 32.19 -24.95
CA GLU A 718 57.17 31.89 -23.52
C GLU A 718 55.91 31.04 -23.28
N SER A 719 55.97 30.09 -22.35
CA SER A 719 54.83 29.19 -22.08
C SER A 719 54.56 29.09 -20.58
N ARG A 720 53.28 28.98 -20.21
CA ARG A 720 52.86 28.74 -18.83
C ARG A 720 51.69 27.76 -18.74
N ASP A 721 51.81 26.79 -17.85
CA ASP A 721 50.69 25.94 -17.44
C ASP A 721 49.92 26.61 -16.30
N PHE A 722 48.60 26.53 -16.32
CA PHE A 722 47.77 26.96 -15.19
C PHE A 722 46.63 25.98 -14.90
N ILE A 723 46.17 25.99 -13.65
CA ILE A 723 45.02 25.22 -13.18
C ILE A 723 43.98 26.19 -12.65
N SER A 724 42.75 26.15 -13.18
CA SER A 724 41.71 27.12 -12.85
C SER A 724 41.42 27.20 -11.35
N SER A 725 41.34 26.04 -10.66
CA SER A 725 41.07 25.99 -9.22
C SER A 725 42.16 26.63 -8.36
N GLU A 726 43.42 26.57 -8.78
CA GLU A 726 44.54 27.21 -8.07
C GLU A 726 44.45 28.75 -8.20
N LEU A 727 44.11 29.24 -9.39
CA LEU A 727 43.93 30.67 -9.65
C LEU A 727 42.72 31.22 -8.88
N VAL A 728 41.61 30.46 -8.85
CA VAL A 728 40.41 30.80 -8.08
C VAL A 728 40.71 30.84 -6.58
N ALA A 729 41.42 29.84 -6.04
CA ALA A 729 41.83 29.81 -4.63
C ALA A 729 42.79 30.96 -4.27
N ALA A 730 43.61 31.41 -5.23
CA ALA A 730 44.45 32.59 -5.10
C ALA A 730 43.67 33.93 -5.21
N GLY A 731 42.35 33.88 -5.43
CA GLY A 731 41.50 35.05 -5.57
C GLY A 731 41.65 35.76 -6.92
N GLN A 732 42.23 35.10 -7.93
CA GLN A 732 42.41 35.64 -9.28
C GLN A 732 41.12 35.50 -10.10
N ILE A 733 40.03 36.09 -9.61
CA ILE A 733 38.73 36.15 -10.27
C ILE A 733 38.27 37.60 -10.39
N VAL A 734 37.65 37.96 -11.52
CA VAL A 734 37.05 39.29 -11.68
C VAL A 734 35.84 39.38 -10.74
N LYS A 735 35.84 40.34 -9.80
CA LYS A 735 34.75 40.52 -8.83
C LYS A 735 33.87 41.69 -9.21
N GLY A 736 32.54 41.52 -9.11
CA GLY A 736 31.56 42.60 -9.34
C GLY A 736 31.23 42.87 -10.80
N GLN A 737 31.54 41.93 -11.70
CA GLN A 737 31.03 41.87 -13.07
C GLN A 737 30.45 40.48 -13.27
N ASP A 738 29.29 40.23 -12.66
CA ASP A 738 28.59 38.97 -12.82
C ASP A 738 28.16 38.86 -14.28
N GLN A 739 28.67 37.85 -14.97
CA GLN A 739 28.28 37.49 -16.33
C GLN A 739 27.57 36.15 -16.26
N PHE A 740 26.43 36.08 -16.92
CA PHE A 740 25.67 34.85 -17.06
C PHE A 740 25.60 34.49 -18.53
N VAL A 741 25.56 33.19 -18.81
CA VAL A 741 25.30 32.65 -20.13
C VAL A 741 24.18 31.64 -20.07
N ALA A 742 23.15 31.86 -20.88
CA ALA A 742 22.13 30.85 -21.16
C ALA A 742 22.38 30.25 -22.53
N LYS A 743 22.34 28.92 -22.63
CA LYS A 743 22.64 28.17 -23.87
C LYS A 743 21.54 27.16 -24.20
N VAL A 744 21.00 27.24 -25.41
CA VAL A 744 20.12 26.21 -25.98
C VAL A 744 20.82 25.60 -27.19
N THR A 745 21.16 24.32 -27.10
CA THR A 745 21.75 23.57 -28.22
C THR A 745 20.69 22.67 -28.83
N THR A 746 20.50 22.76 -30.14
CA THR A 746 19.55 21.91 -30.86
C THR A 746 20.18 20.56 -31.19
N ARG A 747 19.33 19.53 -31.36
CA ARG A 747 19.72 18.38 -32.18
C ARG A 747 19.85 18.81 -33.65
N ASN A 748 20.09 17.86 -34.54
CA ASN A 748 20.05 18.14 -35.96
C ASN A 748 18.66 18.68 -36.36
N VAL A 749 18.63 19.83 -37.03
CA VAL A 749 17.43 20.39 -37.64
C VAL A 749 16.85 19.37 -38.62
N ALA A 750 15.53 19.22 -38.60
CA ALA A 750 14.87 18.19 -39.40
C ALA A 750 14.92 18.54 -40.89
N TYR A 751 15.02 17.49 -41.72
CA TYR A 751 15.02 17.66 -43.17
C TYR A 751 13.67 18.20 -43.67
N ALA A 752 13.70 19.33 -44.37
CA ALA A 752 12.56 19.90 -45.07
C ALA A 752 12.96 20.38 -46.46
N SER A 753 12.07 20.25 -47.44
CA SER A 753 12.34 20.61 -48.84
C SER A 753 11.12 21.18 -49.57
N GLY A 754 11.41 21.87 -50.68
CA GLY A 754 10.45 22.54 -51.54
C GLY A 754 10.61 24.06 -51.49
N VAL A 755 11.21 24.65 -52.53
CA VAL A 755 11.49 26.10 -52.62
C VAL A 755 10.22 26.92 -52.31
N GLY A 756 10.33 27.86 -51.37
CA GLY A 756 9.24 28.77 -50.99
C GLY A 756 8.17 28.12 -50.10
N ARG A 757 8.37 26.89 -49.63
CA ARG A 757 7.47 26.25 -48.65
C ARG A 757 7.66 26.89 -47.27
N VAL A 758 6.58 27.42 -46.70
CA VAL A 758 6.52 27.83 -45.30
C VAL A 758 6.52 26.58 -44.42
N LEU A 759 7.39 26.58 -43.40
CA LEU A 759 7.57 25.48 -42.46
C LEU A 759 7.04 25.82 -41.06
N ILE A 760 7.21 27.08 -40.64
CA ILE A 760 6.70 27.64 -39.39
C ILE A 760 6.02 28.96 -39.77
N ASP A 761 4.76 29.16 -39.38
CA ASP A 761 4.03 30.39 -39.70
C ASP A 761 4.47 31.53 -38.76
N ALA A 762 4.24 32.78 -39.19
CA ALA A 762 4.63 33.94 -38.39
C ALA A 762 3.87 33.97 -37.04
N GLY A 763 4.61 34.10 -35.95
CA GLY A 763 4.07 34.13 -34.59
C GLY A 763 3.87 32.76 -33.93
N ASP A 764 4.15 31.65 -34.62
CA ASP A 764 4.07 30.30 -34.02
C ASP A 764 5.15 30.08 -32.96
N ILE A 765 6.28 30.77 -33.06
CA ILE A 765 7.37 30.73 -32.08
C ILE A 765 7.75 32.15 -31.67
N ARG A 766 8.03 32.32 -30.37
CA ARG A 766 8.52 33.57 -29.77
C ARG A 766 9.88 33.33 -29.15
N LEU A 767 10.88 34.15 -29.46
CA LEU A 767 12.22 34.09 -28.86
C LEU A 767 12.38 35.26 -27.88
N ASN A 768 12.60 34.97 -26.60
CA ASN A 768 12.70 35.95 -25.51
C ASN A 768 11.57 37.02 -25.58
N GLY A 769 10.34 36.56 -25.82
CA GLY A 769 9.14 37.40 -25.90
C GLY A 769 8.89 38.11 -27.24
N VAL A 770 9.77 37.95 -28.23
CA VAL A 770 9.62 38.53 -29.58
C VAL A 770 9.06 37.48 -30.55
N ASP A 771 7.94 37.79 -31.20
CA ASP A 771 7.32 36.92 -32.22
C ASP A 771 8.24 36.80 -33.45
N LEU A 772 8.50 35.56 -33.89
CA LEU A 772 9.30 35.29 -35.07
C LEU A 772 8.46 35.39 -36.36
N GLY A 773 9.12 35.68 -37.49
CA GLY A 773 8.50 35.68 -38.81
C GLY A 773 8.26 34.27 -39.38
N GLU A 774 7.88 34.16 -40.65
CA GLU A 774 7.76 32.85 -41.32
C GLU A 774 9.14 32.20 -41.55
N LEU A 775 9.30 30.92 -41.21
CA LEU A 775 10.45 30.14 -41.64
C LEU A 775 10.15 29.48 -42.99
N VAL A 776 10.94 29.80 -44.02
CA VAL A 776 10.69 29.36 -45.40
C VAL A 776 11.89 28.61 -45.95
N VAL A 777 11.66 27.53 -46.70
CA VAL A 777 12.73 26.84 -47.45
C VAL A 777 13.28 27.76 -48.53
N SER A 778 14.58 28.06 -48.47
CA SER A 778 15.27 28.95 -49.40
C SER A 778 15.34 28.42 -50.84
N ASP A 779 15.87 29.23 -51.76
CA ASP A 779 16.05 28.88 -53.18
C ASP A 779 16.95 27.66 -53.41
N SER A 780 17.71 27.24 -52.40
CA SER A 780 18.50 26.00 -52.39
C SER A 780 17.62 24.74 -52.48
N GLY A 781 16.34 24.85 -52.12
CA GLY A 781 15.32 23.80 -52.19
C GLY A 781 15.30 22.82 -51.01
N VAL A 782 16.25 22.92 -50.08
CA VAL A 782 16.31 22.14 -48.83
C VAL A 782 16.71 23.08 -47.70
N LEU A 783 16.01 23.04 -46.57
CA LEU A 783 16.33 23.84 -45.38
C LEU A 783 17.78 23.58 -44.94
N SER A 784 18.51 24.63 -44.59
CA SER A 784 19.85 24.58 -43.98
C SER A 784 19.83 25.25 -42.61
N THR A 785 20.82 24.97 -41.75
CA THR A 785 20.95 25.71 -40.48
C THR A 785 21.25 27.20 -40.70
N ALA A 786 21.88 27.55 -41.84
CA ALA A 786 22.04 28.94 -42.27
C ALA A 786 20.72 29.68 -42.50
N ASP A 787 19.74 29.02 -43.13
CA ASP A 787 18.41 29.61 -43.31
C ASP A 787 17.71 29.85 -41.95
N VAL A 788 17.85 28.91 -41.01
CA VAL A 788 17.28 29.03 -39.66
C VAL A 788 17.99 30.09 -38.84
N LYS A 789 19.32 30.19 -38.93
CA LYS A 789 20.11 31.23 -38.28
C LYS A 789 19.72 32.62 -38.77
N GLU A 790 19.61 32.82 -40.09
CA GLU A 790 19.16 34.10 -40.65
C GLU A 790 17.77 34.47 -40.13
N TRP A 791 16.85 33.50 -40.08
CA TRP A 791 15.51 33.69 -39.54
C TRP A 791 15.49 34.10 -38.05
N LEU A 792 16.31 33.47 -37.21
CA LEU A 792 16.41 33.81 -35.79
C LEU A 792 17.11 35.16 -35.55
N ASP A 793 18.18 35.46 -36.29
CA ASP A 793 18.93 36.72 -36.19
C ASP A 793 18.05 37.92 -36.61
N ASP A 794 17.14 37.74 -37.58
CA ASP A 794 16.26 38.80 -38.08
C ASP A 794 15.31 39.35 -37.00
N ALA A 795 15.00 38.54 -35.98
CA ALA A 795 14.19 38.93 -34.83
C ALA A 795 14.92 39.88 -33.86
N LYS A 796 16.27 39.98 -33.94
CA LYS A 796 17.10 40.93 -33.18
C LYS A 796 16.86 40.89 -31.66
N THR A 797 16.72 39.69 -31.12
CA THR A 797 16.44 39.45 -29.69
C THR A 797 17.66 39.65 -28.78
N GLY A 798 18.86 39.76 -29.37
CA GLY A 798 20.13 39.80 -28.64
C GLY A 798 20.72 38.43 -28.34
N VAL A 799 20.00 37.35 -28.67
CA VAL A 799 20.49 35.98 -28.61
C VAL A 799 21.41 35.73 -29.81
N ALA A 800 22.65 35.35 -29.55
CA ALA A 800 23.62 35.01 -30.58
C ALA A 800 23.38 33.58 -31.06
N VAL A 801 23.16 33.39 -32.36
CA VAL A 801 22.99 32.07 -32.95
C VAL A 801 24.27 31.64 -33.64
N SER A 802 24.76 30.46 -33.31
CA SER A 802 25.84 29.79 -34.04
C SER A 802 25.32 28.51 -34.67
N GLU A 803 25.96 28.07 -35.74
CA GLU A 803 25.55 26.92 -36.54
C GLU A 803 26.73 26.00 -36.76
N SER A 804 26.46 24.70 -36.87
CA SER A 804 27.48 23.74 -37.27
C SER A 804 26.83 22.54 -37.95
N ASN A 805 27.52 21.94 -38.90
CA ASN A 805 27.12 20.67 -39.48
C ASN A 805 28.25 19.67 -39.35
N VAL A 806 28.18 18.86 -38.31
CA VAL A 806 29.17 17.85 -38.00
C VAL A 806 28.52 16.47 -38.11
N VAL A 807 29.07 15.62 -38.98
CA VAL A 807 28.65 14.23 -39.15
C VAL A 807 29.72 13.33 -38.58
N GLU A 808 29.42 12.70 -37.45
CA GLU A 808 30.30 11.71 -36.82
C GLU A 808 29.95 10.30 -37.31
N ILE A 809 30.98 9.57 -37.72
CA ILE A 809 30.89 8.20 -38.20
C ILE A 809 31.81 7.32 -37.34
N PRO A 810 31.22 6.43 -36.51
CA PRO A 810 31.98 5.42 -35.79
C PRO A 810 32.92 4.66 -36.71
N SER A 811 34.18 4.53 -36.28
CA SER A 811 35.25 3.96 -37.09
C SER A 811 35.01 2.49 -37.49
N ASP A 812 34.20 1.76 -36.72
CA ASP A 812 33.79 0.38 -36.97
C ASP A 812 32.72 0.24 -38.07
N LEU A 813 31.96 1.30 -38.35
CA LEU A 813 30.99 1.34 -39.47
C LEU A 813 31.67 1.54 -40.82
N VAL A 814 32.89 2.11 -40.86
CA VAL A 814 33.58 2.44 -42.11
C VAL A 814 34.03 1.18 -42.86
N GLN A 815 33.57 1.04 -44.11
CA GLN A 815 33.74 -0.15 -44.94
C GLN A 815 34.77 0.07 -46.07
N LEU A 816 36.05 0.15 -45.71
CA LEU A 816 37.16 0.54 -46.60
C LEU A 816 37.33 -0.31 -47.88
N ASN A 817 36.90 -1.57 -47.91
CA ASN A 817 37.04 -2.49 -49.05
C ASN A 817 35.71 -3.07 -49.56
N SER A 818 34.61 -2.36 -49.36
CA SER A 818 33.25 -2.81 -49.67
C SER A 818 32.85 -2.73 -51.15
N GLY A 819 33.62 -2.01 -51.97
CA GLY A 819 33.19 -1.68 -53.34
C GLY A 819 32.20 -0.51 -53.40
N TYR A 820 31.82 0.08 -52.26
CA TYR A 820 31.03 1.31 -52.20
C TYR A 820 31.94 2.53 -52.34
N GLY A 821 31.52 3.48 -53.19
CA GLY A 821 32.16 4.79 -53.28
C GLY A 821 31.53 5.81 -52.34
N LEU A 822 32.11 7.00 -52.32
CA LEU A 822 31.63 8.14 -51.54
C LEU A 822 31.50 9.37 -52.45
N THR A 823 30.35 10.01 -52.38
CA THR A 823 30.17 11.38 -52.89
C THR A 823 29.82 12.31 -51.74
N LEU A 824 30.44 13.49 -51.72
CA LEU A 824 30.18 14.57 -50.76
C LEU A 824 29.74 15.79 -51.54
N ASN A 825 28.52 16.28 -51.29
CA ASN A 825 27.94 17.42 -52.03
C ASN A 825 28.01 17.23 -53.57
N GLY A 826 27.84 15.99 -54.02
CA GLY A 826 27.92 15.60 -55.44
C GLY A 826 29.33 15.36 -55.98
N VAL A 827 30.39 15.65 -55.23
CA VAL A 827 31.79 15.43 -55.61
C VAL A 827 32.23 14.00 -55.25
N SER A 828 32.78 13.26 -56.22
CA SER A 828 33.29 11.90 -55.97
C SER A 828 34.64 11.91 -55.29
N VAL A 829 34.77 11.17 -54.19
CA VAL A 829 36.03 10.98 -53.46
C VAL A 829 36.83 9.83 -54.09
N VAL A 830 38.09 10.07 -54.42
CA VAL A 830 39.03 9.06 -54.95
C VAL A 830 40.12 8.80 -53.91
N SER A 831 40.34 7.52 -53.57
CA SER A 831 41.40 7.11 -52.64
C SER A 831 42.77 7.57 -53.14
N LEU A 832 43.57 8.19 -52.28
CA LEU A 832 44.93 8.63 -52.61
C LEU A 832 45.92 7.45 -52.58
N ALA A 833 45.65 6.46 -51.74
CA ALA A 833 46.47 5.25 -51.63
C ALA A 833 46.20 4.22 -52.73
N THR A 834 44.94 4.01 -53.12
CA THR A 834 44.55 2.97 -54.10
C THR A 834 44.27 3.52 -55.50
N ASN A 835 44.04 4.85 -55.63
CA ASN A 835 43.60 5.50 -56.86
C ASN A 835 42.28 4.94 -57.42
N THR A 836 41.41 4.42 -56.55
CA THR A 836 40.07 3.92 -56.90
C THR A 836 38.98 4.72 -56.19
N ARG A 837 37.74 4.62 -56.69
CA ARG A 837 36.56 5.28 -56.09
C ARG A 837 35.85 4.44 -55.04
N SER A 838 36.28 3.21 -54.81
CA SER A 838 35.49 2.19 -54.10
C SER A 838 36.30 1.28 -53.18
N SER A 839 37.58 1.59 -52.98
CA SER A 839 38.48 0.90 -52.05
C SER A 839 39.46 1.93 -51.49
N PHE A 840 39.58 1.98 -50.17
CA PHE A 840 40.43 2.89 -49.42
C PHE A 840 41.40 2.08 -48.57
N GLY A 841 42.66 2.53 -48.47
CA GLY A 841 43.74 1.77 -47.84
C GLY A 841 43.64 1.73 -46.30
N SER A 842 43.14 2.80 -45.70
CA SER A 842 42.93 2.98 -44.27
C SER A 842 41.92 4.11 -44.03
N ILE A 843 41.48 4.31 -42.79
CA ILE A 843 40.70 5.51 -42.45
C ILE A 843 41.55 6.79 -42.65
N ASP A 844 42.88 6.74 -42.44
CA ASP A 844 43.75 7.91 -42.72
C ASP A 844 43.82 8.22 -44.22
N ASP A 845 43.81 7.20 -45.08
CA ASP A 845 43.66 7.38 -46.53
C ASP A 845 42.30 8.01 -46.85
N LEU A 846 41.21 7.53 -46.24
CA LEU A 846 39.88 8.10 -46.42
C LEU A 846 39.82 9.59 -46.00
N VAL A 847 40.34 9.94 -44.82
CA VAL A 847 40.45 11.33 -44.34
C VAL A 847 41.26 12.17 -45.33
N SER A 848 42.44 11.70 -45.72
CA SER A 848 43.31 12.42 -46.66
C SER A 848 42.65 12.60 -48.03
N SER A 849 41.91 11.60 -48.51
CA SER A 849 41.18 11.62 -49.76
C SER A 849 39.98 12.56 -49.76
N ILE A 850 39.27 12.65 -48.63
CA ILE A 850 38.20 13.66 -48.46
C ILE A 850 38.84 15.05 -48.44
N ASN A 851 39.92 15.23 -47.68
CA ASN A 851 40.61 16.51 -47.57
C ASN A 851 41.23 16.99 -48.88
N ALA A 852 41.60 16.07 -49.78
CA ALA A 852 42.11 16.41 -51.12
C ALA A 852 41.04 16.99 -52.06
N VAL A 853 39.74 16.85 -51.75
CA VAL A 853 38.63 17.41 -52.54
C VAL A 853 37.84 18.48 -51.78
N THR A 854 38.30 18.91 -50.60
CA THR A 854 37.58 19.86 -49.73
C THR A 854 37.23 21.18 -50.41
N ASP A 855 38.11 21.76 -51.24
CA ASP A 855 37.79 23.00 -51.98
C ASP A 855 36.61 22.84 -52.95
N GLN A 856 36.34 21.61 -53.41
CA GLN A 856 35.24 21.30 -54.35
C GLN A 856 34.00 20.82 -53.62
N SER A 857 34.16 20.03 -52.56
CA SER A 857 33.04 19.46 -51.79
C SER A 857 32.52 20.42 -50.73
N GLY A 858 33.34 21.37 -50.24
CA GLY A 858 33.08 22.18 -49.06
C GLY A 858 33.21 21.42 -47.74
N VAL A 859 33.55 20.12 -47.78
CA VAL A 859 33.58 19.22 -46.62
C VAL A 859 35.01 18.85 -46.26
N PHE A 860 35.34 19.04 -44.98
CA PHE A 860 36.59 18.66 -44.34
C PHE A 860 36.38 17.42 -43.47
N ALA A 861 37.38 16.55 -43.41
CA ALA A 861 37.39 15.34 -42.58
C ALA A 861 38.51 15.39 -41.54
N SER A 862 38.18 14.95 -40.32
CA SER A 862 39.11 14.79 -39.20
C SER A 862 38.83 13.47 -38.47
N ARG A 863 39.65 13.18 -37.45
CA ARG A 863 39.35 12.12 -36.47
C ARG A 863 39.15 12.75 -35.10
N ASN A 864 38.13 12.29 -34.39
CA ASN A 864 37.95 12.67 -32.99
C ASN A 864 38.92 11.87 -32.08
N GLN A 865 38.89 12.13 -30.78
CA GLN A 865 39.76 11.49 -29.78
C GLN A 865 39.51 9.97 -29.63
N LEU A 866 38.34 9.48 -30.04
CA LEU A 866 37.97 8.07 -30.04
C LEU A 866 38.42 7.34 -31.32
N GLY A 867 38.95 8.08 -32.30
CA GLY A 867 39.42 7.55 -33.58
C GLY A 867 38.34 7.47 -34.66
N ASP A 868 37.12 7.93 -34.36
CA ASP A 868 35.99 8.00 -35.27
C ASP A 868 36.18 9.10 -36.31
N LEU A 869 35.58 8.90 -37.48
CA LEU A 869 35.67 9.84 -38.58
C LEU A 869 34.64 10.96 -38.38
N GLN A 870 35.08 12.22 -38.46
CA GLN A 870 34.23 13.39 -38.37
C GLN A 870 34.26 14.14 -39.70
N LEU A 871 33.10 14.44 -40.27
CA LEU A 871 32.94 15.29 -41.44
C LEU A 871 32.31 16.60 -41.03
N GLN A 872 32.84 17.73 -41.48
CA GLN A 872 32.32 19.05 -41.17
C GLN A 872 32.51 20.01 -42.34
N ASN A 873 31.82 21.13 -42.35
CA ASN A 873 32.07 22.16 -43.36
C ASN A 873 33.44 22.82 -43.15
N LEU A 874 34.11 23.19 -44.25
CA LEU A 874 35.43 23.82 -44.21
C LEU A 874 35.44 25.15 -43.44
N ASP A 875 34.35 25.90 -43.52
CA ASP A 875 34.14 27.17 -42.82
C ASP A 875 33.55 27.01 -41.41
N LEU A 876 33.36 25.76 -40.96
CA LEU A 876 32.65 25.40 -39.73
C LEU A 876 31.18 25.86 -39.69
N GLY A 877 30.62 26.32 -40.81
CA GLY A 877 29.25 26.81 -40.90
C GLY A 877 28.19 25.71 -40.98
N GLY A 878 26.96 26.14 -41.22
CA GLY A 878 25.74 25.32 -41.22
C GLY A 878 25.32 24.77 -42.59
N ALA A 879 26.18 24.85 -43.61
CA ALA A 879 25.84 24.36 -44.95
C ALA A 879 25.50 22.85 -44.94
N ASN A 880 24.57 22.43 -45.79
CA ASN A 880 24.13 21.04 -45.87
C ASN A 880 25.26 20.11 -46.35
N ILE A 881 25.45 18.99 -45.66
CA ILE A 881 26.37 17.91 -46.08
C ILE A 881 25.54 16.78 -46.70
N VAL A 882 25.66 16.62 -48.02
CA VAL A 882 24.97 15.58 -48.79
C VAL A 882 25.90 14.39 -48.96
N LEU A 883 25.60 13.31 -48.24
CA LEU A 883 26.30 12.03 -48.40
C LEU A 883 25.65 11.20 -49.49
N GLY A 884 26.45 10.75 -50.45
CA GLY A 884 26.04 9.80 -51.47
C GLY A 884 27.05 8.67 -51.64
N GLY A 885 26.66 7.67 -52.44
CA GLY A 885 27.50 6.54 -52.79
C GLY A 885 27.55 6.31 -54.30
N THR A 886 28.07 5.15 -54.69
CA THR A 886 28.03 4.73 -56.09
C THR A 886 26.58 4.54 -56.55
N ALA A 887 26.20 5.20 -57.64
CA ALA A 887 24.85 5.10 -58.19
C ALA A 887 24.43 3.63 -58.42
N GLY A 888 23.25 3.25 -57.91
CA GLY A 888 22.69 1.90 -58.02
C GLY A 888 23.11 0.92 -56.92
N LEU A 889 23.94 1.35 -55.96
CA LEU A 889 24.28 0.58 -54.76
C LEU A 889 23.61 1.17 -53.50
N PRO A 890 23.26 0.34 -52.50
CA PRO A 890 22.47 0.78 -51.34
C PRO A 890 23.25 1.56 -50.27
N GLY A 891 24.54 1.86 -50.46
CA GLY A 891 25.37 2.47 -49.42
C GLY A 891 26.61 3.18 -49.95
N ASN A 892 27.39 3.73 -49.02
CA ASN A 892 28.66 4.40 -49.26
C ASN A 892 29.77 3.77 -48.39
N VAL A 893 31.02 4.18 -48.61
CA VAL A 893 32.17 3.66 -47.85
C VAL A 893 32.08 3.90 -46.33
N LEU A 894 31.23 4.83 -45.88
CA LEU A 894 31.08 5.18 -44.46
C LEU A 894 30.17 4.20 -43.72
N GLY A 895 29.55 3.23 -44.42
CA GLY A 895 28.65 2.23 -43.82
C GLY A 895 27.28 2.79 -43.42
N ILE A 896 26.99 4.05 -43.74
CA ILE A 896 25.73 4.74 -43.42
C ILE A 896 24.95 5.08 -44.70
N GLY A 897 23.63 5.28 -44.55
CA GLY A 897 22.75 5.62 -45.66
C GLY A 897 23.11 6.95 -46.32
N SER A 898 22.86 7.05 -47.63
CA SER A 898 22.97 8.32 -48.35
C SER A 898 21.81 9.24 -47.94
N LYS A 899 22.11 10.37 -47.32
CA LYS A 899 21.13 11.38 -46.89
C LYS A 899 21.77 12.77 -46.82
N THR A 900 20.93 13.80 -46.69
CA THR A 900 21.38 15.18 -46.42
C THR A 900 21.37 15.42 -44.92
N TYR A 901 22.46 15.95 -44.39
CA TYR A 901 22.61 16.38 -43.00
C TYR A 901 22.48 17.89 -42.96
N ILE A 902 21.63 18.42 -42.08
CA ILE A 902 21.29 19.86 -42.00
C ILE A 902 22.19 20.60 -40.97
N GLY A 903 22.63 19.89 -39.94
CA GLY A 903 23.40 20.44 -38.83
C GLY A 903 22.52 20.84 -37.64
N SER A 904 23.15 21.42 -36.63
CA SER A 904 22.54 21.92 -35.40
C SER A 904 22.86 23.40 -35.19
N LEU A 905 22.14 24.01 -34.24
CA LEU A 905 22.28 25.40 -33.83
C LEU A 905 22.62 25.44 -32.34
N GLU A 906 23.36 26.47 -31.93
CA GLU A 906 23.51 26.85 -30.53
C GLU A 906 23.10 28.32 -30.38
N LEU A 907 22.09 28.54 -29.54
CA LEU A 907 21.59 29.85 -29.18
C LEU A 907 22.22 30.23 -27.83
N GLU A 908 22.94 31.34 -27.80
CA GLU A 908 23.67 31.81 -26.63
C GLU A 908 23.24 33.24 -26.29
N LEU A 909 22.88 33.48 -25.03
CA LEU A 909 22.67 34.82 -24.50
C LEU A 909 23.67 35.08 -23.38
N THR A 910 24.58 36.02 -23.57
CA THR A 910 25.45 36.52 -22.51
C THR A 910 24.90 37.83 -21.95
N SER A 911 24.64 37.89 -20.64
CA SER A 911 24.05 39.06 -19.99
C SER A 911 24.66 39.31 -18.59
N SER A 912 24.35 40.47 -18.00
CA SER A 912 24.80 40.83 -16.64
C SER A 912 23.84 40.37 -15.55
N THR A 913 22.80 39.64 -15.92
CA THR A 913 21.70 39.17 -15.08
C THR A 913 21.41 37.73 -15.45
N SER A 914 20.66 36.99 -14.65
CA SER A 914 20.34 35.59 -14.93
C SER A 914 19.24 35.43 -16.01
N GLU A 915 19.37 36.13 -17.14
CA GLU A 915 18.42 36.05 -18.26
C GLU A 915 18.57 34.73 -19.01
N SER A 916 17.44 34.05 -19.22
CA SER A 916 17.35 32.80 -19.95
C SER A 916 17.22 33.00 -21.46
N VAL A 917 17.58 31.97 -22.22
CA VAL A 917 17.13 31.82 -23.61
C VAL A 917 15.81 31.05 -23.58
N VAL A 918 14.76 31.64 -24.15
CA VAL A 918 13.40 31.11 -24.09
C VAL A 918 12.78 31.12 -25.48
N LEU A 919 12.39 29.94 -25.97
CA LEU A 919 11.56 29.77 -27.16
C LEU A 919 10.17 29.29 -26.74
N GLU A 920 9.18 30.17 -26.75
CA GLU A 920 7.80 29.84 -26.43
C GLU A 920 6.99 29.53 -27.68
N LEU A 921 6.03 28.63 -27.55
CA LEU A 921 5.00 28.46 -28.56
C LEU A 921 4.02 29.63 -28.50
N GLY A 922 3.75 30.23 -29.65
CA GLY A 922 2.67 31.21 -29.81
C GLY A 922 1.29 30.56 -29.74
N ALA A 923 0.24 31.37 -29.92
CA ALA A 923 -1.15 30.91 -29.80
C ALA A 923 -1.51 29.75 -30.75
N ASP A 924 -0.93 29.73 -31.95
CA ASP A 924 -1.15 28.71 -32.98
C ASP A 924 0.05 27.75 -33.13
N GLY A 925 1.14 27.99 -32.39
CA GLY A 925 2.37 27.22 -32.44
C GLY A 925 2.21 25.79 -31.91
N LYS A 926 3.00 24.87 -32.44
CA LYS A 926 2.92 23.43 -32.11
C LYS A 926 4.28 22.88 -31.68
N PRO A 927 4.29 21.84 -30.84
CA PRO A 927 5.51 21.07 -30.53
C PRO A 927 6.30 20.61 -31.78
N ALA A 928 5.61 20.36 -32.90
CA ALA A 928 6.24 19.99 -34.16
C ALA A 928 7.16 21.09 -34.74
N ASP A 929 6.88 22.37 -34.45
CA ASP A 929 7.67 23.51 -34.93
C ASP A 929 9.02 23.58 -34.19
N LEU A 930 9.01 23.37 -32.86
CA LEU A 930 10.24 23.23 -32.07
C LEU A 930 11.01 21.95 -32.44
N ASN A 931 10.31 20.85 -32.69
CA ASN A 931 10.96 19.60 -33.11
C ASN A 931 11.60 19.69 -34.50
N LEU A 932 11.04 20.49 -35.41
CA LEU A 932 11.67 20.82 -36.70
C LEU A 932 13.03 21.50 -36.48
N LEU A 933 13.14 22.38 -35.47
CA LEU A 933 14.39 23.02 -35.06
C LEU A 933 15.32 22.08 -34.29
N GLY A 934 14.92 20.84 -34.01
CA GLY A 934 15.71 19.86 -33.26
C GLY A 934 15.56 19.98 -31.73
N LEU A 935 14.55 20.69 -31.25
CA LEU A 935 14.28 20.92 -29.82
C LEU A 935 13.10 20.07 -29.34
N ASN A 936 13.20 19.56 -28.11
CA ASN A 936 12.09 18.89 -27.44
C ASN A 936 11.21 19.94 -26.76
N THR A 937 9.90 19.73 -26.69
CA THR A 937 9.00 20.68 -26.05
C THR A 937 8.91 20.41 -24.56
N GLN A 938 9.28 21.40 -23.76
CA GLN A 938 9.10 21.45 -22.32
C GLN A 938 7.76 22.11 -22.00
N ILE A 939 7.03 21.52 -21.06
CA ILE A 939 5.81 22.07 -20.49
C ILE A 939 6.03 22.12 -18.99
N ARG A 940 5.94 23.29 -18.38
CA ARG A 940 6.04 23.45 -16.94
C ARG A 940 4.81 24.16 -16.41
N MET A 941 4.28 23.66 -15.31
CA MET A 941 3.18 24.26 -14.57
C MET A 941 3.59 24.38 -13.11
N SER A 942 3.54 25.59 -12.55
CA SER A 942 3.92 25.85 -11.16
C SER A 942 2.85 26.64 -10.43
N GLY A 943 2.65 26.34 -9.14
CA GLY A 943 1.63 26.91 -8.27
C GLY A 943 0.81 25.83 -7.56
N ASP A 944 -0.20 26.25 -6.79
CA ASP A 944 -1.05 25.35 -6.00
C ASP A 944 -1.98 24.54 -6.91
N ILE A 945 -1.56 23.33 -7.31
CA ILE A 945 -2.38 22.38 -8.07
C ILE A 945 -3.25 21.62 -7.06
N ASP A 946 -4.35 22.26 -6.64
CA ASP A 946 -5.29 21.77 -5.63
C ASP A 946 -6.44 20.91 -6.20
N GLU A 947 -6.31 20.48 -7.46
CA GLU A 947 -7.25 19.58 -8.13
C GLU A 947 -6.55 18.64 -9.12
N ASP A 948 -7.19 17.51 -9.41
CA ASP A 948 -6.71 16.58 -10.43
C ASP A 948 -6.76 17.22 -11.83
N LEU A 949 -5.65 17.12 -12.57
CA LEU A 949 -5.55 17.52 -13.96
C LEU A 949 -5.42 16.29 -14.86
N VAL A 950 -6.26 16.25 -15.89
CA VAL A 950 -6.31 15.17 -16.86
C VAL A 950 -5.44 15.51 -18.06
N VAL A 951 -4.53 14.59 -18.41
CA VAL A 951 -3.58 14.78 -19.50
C VAL A 951 -3.98 13.90 -20.69
N PHE A 952 -4.15 14.48 -21.86
CA PHE A 952 -4.38 13.80 -23.14
C PHE A 952 -3.24 14.05 -24.10
N LEU A 953 -3.14 13.19 -25.12
CA LEU A 953 -2.26 13.40 -26.26
C LEU A 953 -3.13 13.39 -27.52
N THR A 954 -3.20 14.50 -28.25
CA THR A 954 -3.87 14.56 -29.56
C THR A 954 -2.82 14.57 -30.68
N GLY A 955 -3.24 14.49 -31.95
CA GLY A 955 -2.35 14.48 -33.11
C GLY A 955 -2.14 13.09 -33.73
N ASP A 956 -0.98 12.89 -34.36
CA ASP A 956 -0.59 11.66 -35.04
C ASP A 956 0.87 11.25 -34.80
N GLY A 957 1.15 9.96 -34.98
CA GLY A 957 2.47 9.38 -34.80
C GLY A 957 2.75 8.91 -33.36
N GLN A 958 4.03 8.74 -33.05
CA GLN A 958 4.51 8.32 -31.73
C GLN A 958 5.44 9.39 -31.18
N SER A 959 5.50 9.51 -29.86
CA SER A 959 6.37 10.45 -29.16
C SER A 959 6.92 9.78 -27.91
N SER A 960 8.04 10.27 -27.39
CA SER A 960 8.50 9.89 -26.06
C SER A 960 8.21 11.03 -25.08
N LEU A 961 7.67 10.69 -23.91
CA LEU A 961 7.32 11.64 -22.86
C LEU A 961 8.08 11.28 -21.58
N GLU A 962 8.64 12.30 -20.95
CA GLU A 962 9.12 12.26 -19.56
C GLU A 962 8.30 13.27 -18.76
N ALA A 963 8.12 13.00 -17.46
CA ALA A 963 7.41 13.89 -16.56
C ALA A 963 7.98 13.78 -15.14
N GLU A 964 8.01 14.90 -14.45
CA GLU A 964 8.40 15.00 -13.04
C GLU A 964 7.41 15.93 -12.33
N ALA A 965 7.18 15.69 -11.04
CA ALA A 965 6.38 16.57 -10.20
C ALA A 965 7.04 16.76 -8.83
N LEU A 966 6.85 17.93 -8.27
CA LEU A 966 7.24 18.28 -6.91
C LEU A 966 5.96 18.45 -6.09
N THR A 967 5.87 17.73 -4.98
CA THR A 967 4.77 17.85 -4.02
C THR A 967 4.77 19.27 -3.42
N SER A 968 3.57 19.83 -3.25
CA SER A 968 3.40 21.11 -2.58
C SER A 968 3.79 21.01 -1.10
N ASP A 969 4.26 22.11 -0.53
CA ASP A 969 4.49 22.22 0.91
C ASP A 969 3.17 22.25 1.71
N ASP A 970 2.07 22.68 1.09
CA ASP A 970 0.74 22.80 1.71
C ASP A 970 -0.14 21.58 1.40
N ASP A 971 -0.90 21.10 2.39
CA ASP A 971 -1.88 20.02 2.20
C ASP A 971 -3.02 20.44 1.26
N VAL A 972 -3.48 19.52 0.41
CA VAL A 972 -4.50 19.80 -0.60
C VAL A 972 -5.82 20.28 0.03
N ILE A 973 -6.20 19.74 1.18
CA ILE A 973 -7.42 20.16 1.88
C ILE A 973 -7.26 21.60 2.36
N ASP A 974 -6.10 21.98 2.87
CA ASP A 974 -5.84 23.36 3.28
C ASP A 974 -5.81 24.33 2.10
N GLN A 975 -5.24 23.92 0.95
CA GLN A 975 -5.32 24.68 -0.30
C GLN A 975 -6.79 24.89 -0.72
N LEU A 976 -7.60 23.83 -0.74
CA LEU A 976 -9.03 23.90 -1.09
C LEU A 976 -9.83 24.76 -0.10
N ARG A 977 -9.51 24.69 1.19
CA ARG A 977 -10.11 25.54 2.24
C ARG A 977 -9.70 27.00 2.14
N GLY A 978 -8.56 27.30 1.53
CA GLY A 978 -8.12 28.66 1.22
C GLY A 978 -8.99 29.35 0.14
N ARG A 979 -9.83 28.60 -0.58
CA ARG A 979 -10.68 29.11 -1.67
C ARG A 979 -12.02 29.64 -1.19
N GLN A 980 -12.65 30.45 -2.05
CA GLN A 980 -14.05 30.88 -1.90
C GLN A 980 -14.81 30.54 -3.19
N LEU A 981 -15.57 29.46 -3.17
CA LEU A 981 -16.20 28.89 -4.36
C LEU A 981 -17.64 29.41 -4.50
N GLU A 982 -17.90 30.30 -5.45
CA GLU A 982 -19.24 30.75 -5.78
C GLU A 982 -19.89 29.78 -6.78
N PHE A 983 -21.01 29.20 -6.39
CA PHE A 983 -21.93 28.50 -7.29
C PHE A 983 -22.98 29.49 -7.75
N TYR A 984 -23.07 29.72 -9.06
CA TYR A 984 -24.00 30.68 -9.65
C TYR A 984 -24.82 30.04 -10.77
N PHE A 985 -26.15 30.03 -10.63
CA PHE A 985 -27.07 29.49 -11.63
C PHE A 985 -27.38 30.58 -12.67
N ASP A 986 -26.63 30.57 -13.76
CA ASP A 986 -26.65 31.60 -14.80
C ASP A 986 -27.80 31.41 -15.81
N SER A 987 -28.31 30.19 -15.97
CA SER A 987 -29.47 29.87 -16.81
C SER A 987 -30.36 28.78 -16.20
N GLU A 988 -31.47 28.43 -16.87
CA GLU A 988 -32.37 27.36 -16.41
C GLU A 988 -31.68 25.99 -16.38
N ASN A 989 -30.67 25.79 -17.23
CA ASN A 989 -30.02 24.49 -17.44
C ASN A 989 -28.49 24.56 -17.26
N SER A 990 -27.96 25.57 -16.58
CA SER A 990 -26.52 25.66 -16.31
C SER A 990 -26.21 26.38 -15.01
N TYR A 991 -25.04 26.08 -14.47
CA TYR A 991 -24.42 26.84 -13.40
C TYR A 991 -22.90 26.92 -13.60
N GLN A 992 -22.31 27.94 -13.00
CA GLN A 992 -20.87 28.14 -12.96
C GLN A 992 -20.35 27.98 -11.54
N ILE A 993 -19.12 27.46 -11.42
CA ILE A 993 -18.33 27.48 -10.19
C ILE A 993 -17.18 28.46 -10.41
N ARG A 994 -17.02 29.45 -9.52
CA ARG A 994 -15.97 30.47 -9.61
C ARG A 994 -15.18 30.53 -8.31
N ASP A 995 -13.85 30.55 -8.39
CA ASP A 995 -13.00 30.93 -7.27
C ASP A 995 -13.01 32.46 -7.15
N LEU A 996 -13.53 33.00 -6.06
CA LEU A 996 -13.57 34.44 -5.81
C LEU A 996 -12.21 35.01 -5.39
N VAL A 997 -11.24 34.16 -4.99
CA VAL A 997 -9.89 34.59 -4.62
C VAL A 997 -9.06 34.91 -5.86
N SER A 998 -8.97 33.95 -6.80
CA SER A 998 -8.29 34.16 -8.09
C SER A 998 -9.16 34.79 -9.18
N ASN A 999 -10.47 34.91 -8.94
CA ASN A 999 -11.49 35.29 -9.93
C ASN A 999 -11.61 34.32 -11.14
N SER A 1000 -11.03 33.12 -11.04
CA SER A 1000 -11.06 32.10 -12.10
C SER A 1000 -12.41 31.36 -12.15
N VAL A 1001 -12.92 31.09 -13.35
CA VAL A 1001 -14.04 30.17 -13.57
C VAL A 1001 -13.50 28.75 -13.48
N LEU A 1002 -13.97 27.98 -12.51
CA LEU A 1002 -13.49 26.61 -12.27
C LEU A 1002 -14.26 25.60 -13.10
N ALA A 1003 -15.58 25.82 -13.24
CA ALA A 1003 -16.44 24.90 -13.96
C ALA A 1003 -17.61 25.64 -14.62
N ASN A 1004 -18.03 25.12 -15.78
CA ASN A 1004 -19.31 25.43 -16.41
C ASN A 1004 -20.08 24.12 -16.55
N ARG A 1005 -21.12 23.89 -15.74
CA ARG A 1005 -21.85 22.62 -15.71
C ARG A 1005 -23.28 22.76 -16.21
N THR A 1006 -23.79 21.70 -16.82
CA THR A 1006 -25.20 21.56 -17.19
C THR A 1006 -26.01 21.25 -15.94
N TYR A 1007 -27.04 22.04 -15.67
CA TYR A 1007 -27.99 21.84 -14.58
C TYR A 1007 -29.26 21.16 -15.10
N GLN A 1008 -29.71 20.09 -14.46
CA GLN A 1008 -30.97 19.41 -14.77
C GLN A 1008 -31.97 19.48 -13.61
N GLY A 1009 -31.67 20.28 -12.59
CA GLY A 1009 -32.49 20.42 -11.39
C GLY A 1009 -32.25 19.31 -10.36
N GLU A 1010 -31.05 18.75 -10.34
CA GLU A 1010 -30.51 17.95 -9.25
C GLU A 1010 -30.43 18.76 -7.94
N LEU A 1011 -30.51 18.04 -6.82
CA LEU A 1011 -30.42 18.62 -5.47
C LEU A 1011 -29.05 18.36 -4.82
N LEU A 1012 -28.29 17.39 -5.30
CA LEU A 1012 -26.92 17.15 -4.89
C LEU A 1012 -26.00 17.68 -5.98
N LEU A 1013 -25.13 18.60 -5.62
CA LEU A 1013 -24.03 19.07 -6.44
C LEU A 1013 -22.72 18.65 -5.79
N ASP A 1014 -21.66 18.59 -6.59
CA ASP A 1014 -20.33 18.23 -6.14
C ASP A 1014 -19.28 19.18 -6.73
N TYR A 1015 -18.16 19.34 -6.03
CA TYR A 1015 -16.91 19.87 -6.57
C TYR A 1015 -15.74 19.45 -5.67
N GLN A 1016 -14.74 18.75 -6.21
CA GLN A 1016 -13.52 18.34 -5.48
C GLN A 1016 -13.81 17.65 -4.12
N GLY A 1017 -14.83 16.78 -4.07
CA GLY A 1017 -15.21 16.07 -2.84
C GLY A 1017 -16.13 16.85 -1.88
N ILE A 1018 -16.46 18.09 -2.22
CA ILE A 1018 -17.45 18.90 -1.50
C ILE A 1018 -18.84 18.55 -2.03
N ASP A 1019 -19.61 17.83 -1.23
CA ASP A 1019 -21.00 17.48 -1.51
C ASP A 1019 -21.94 18.58 -1.00
N ILE A 1020 -22.73 19.15 -1.89
CA ILE A 1020 -23.65 20.25 -1.61
C ILE A 1020 -25.08 19.78 -1.80
N ASN A 1021 -25.79 19.61 -0.68
CA ASN A 1021 -27.22 19.28 -0.69
C ASN A 1021 -28.05 20.56 -0.66
N LEU A 1022 -28.80 20.79 -1.73
CA LEU A 1022 -29.76 21.89 -1.84
C LEU A 1022 -31.09 21.52 -1.18
N ASP A 1023 -31.69 22.49 -0.50
CA ASP A 1023 -33.02 22.34 0.11
C ASP A 1023 -34.14 22.31 -0.95
N ASN A 1024 -33.92 22.98 -2.09
CA ASN A 1024 -34.83 23.05 -3.22
C ASN A 1024 -34.06 23.18 -4.53
N ARG A 1025 -34.75 22.96 -5.66
CA ARG A 1025 -34.19 23.22 -6.99
C ARG A 1025 -33.80 24.69 -7.11
N ALA A 1026 -32.60 24.94 -7.61
CA ALA A 1026 -32.14 26.28 -7.91
C ALA A 1026 -32.94 26.91 -9.05
N VAL A 1027 -33.08 28.23 -9.02
CA VAL A 1027 -33.64 29.01 -10.13
C VAL A 1027 -32.60 30.01 -10.66
N ILE A 1028 -32.84 30.52 -11.87
CA ILE A 1028 -31.96 31.50 -12.52
C ILE A 1028 -31.69 32.68 -11.59
N GLY A 1029 -30.40 32.98 -11.38
CA GLY A 1029 -29.93 34.07 -10.56
C GLY A 1029 -29.59 33.69 -9.11
N ASP A 1030 -29.98 32.49 -8.67
CA ASP A 1030 -29.57 31.97 -7.37
C ASP A 1030 -28.04 31.80 -7.32
N ARG A 1031 -27.47 32.02 -6.14
CA ARG A 1031 -26.06 31.76 -5.87
C ARG A 1031 -25.76 31.50 -4.40
N PHE A 1032 -24.67 30.81 -4.13
CA PHE A 1032 -24.13 30.64 -2.79
C PHE A 1032 -22.61 30.51 -2.85
N VAL A 1033 -21.94 30.84 -1.75
CA VAL A 1033 -20.48 30.71 -1.63
C VAL A 1033 -20.17 29.57 -0.68
N VAL A 1034 -19.23 28.72 -1.06
CA VAL A 1034 -18.63 27.69 -0.21
C VAL A 1034 -17.24 28.16 0.21
N ASP A 1035 -16.94 28.11 1.50
CA ASP A 1035 -15.63 28.47 2.07
C ASP A 1035 -15.15 27.43 3.09
N GLY A 1036 -13.86 27.47 3.46
CA GLY A 1036 -13.22 26.52 4.38
C GLY A 1036 -13.46 26.78 5.88
N ASN A 1037 -14.55 27.47 6.25
CA ASN A 1037 -14.87 27.90 7.62
C ASN A 1037 -13.79 28.82 8.26
N ASN A 1038 -13.07 29.57 7.43
CA ASN A 1038 -11.87 30.35 7.78
C ASN A 1038 -11.95 31.82 7.31
N LEU A 1039 -13.15 32.37 7.04
CA LEU A 1039 -13.29 33.76 6.56
C LEU A 1039 -13.42 34.82 7.67
N GLY A 1040 -13.03 34.48 8.90
CA GLY A 1040 -12.93 35.45 9.98
C GLY A 1040 -11.85 36.52 9.71
N PRO A 1041 -11.79 37.60 10.53
CA PRO A 1041 -10.76 38.62 10.41
C PRO A 1041 -9.34 38.01 10.38
N ASN A 1042 -8.55 38.33 9.36
CA ASN A 1042 -7.23 37.76 9.08
C ASN A 1042 -7.21 36.25 8.73
N GLY A 1043 -8.31 35.69 8.19
CA GLY A 1043 -8.37 34.27 7.83
C GLY A 1043 -8.55 33.33 9.02
N SER A 1044 -8.95 33.88 10.19
CA SER A 1044 -9.14 33.08 11.40
C SER A 1044 -10.32 32.12 11.26
N PHE A 1045 -10.18 30.90 11.76
CA PHE A 1045 -11.28 29.96 11.93
C PHE A 1045 -12.47 30.62 12.66
N ASP A 1046 -13.59 30.77 11.96
CA ASP A 1046 -14.83 31.36 12.48
C ASP A 1046 -15.99 30.35 12.52
N GLY A 1047 -15.71 29.10 12.15
CA GLY A 1047 -16.62 27.96 12.20
C GLY A 1047 -16.88 27.37 13.58
N GLN A 1048 -16.44 27.99 14.68
CA GLN A 1048 -16.63 27.46 16.06
C GLN A 1048 -18.11 27.29 16.45
N GLY A 1049 -19.02 28.03 15.81
CA GLY A 1049 -20.47 27.89 15.99
C GLY A 1049 -21.13 26.84 15.09
N ASN A 1050 -20.40 26.28 14.13
CA ASN A 1050 -20.92 25.26 13.22
C ASN A 1050 -21.01 23.91 13.96
N ASN A 1051 -22.16 23.25 13.86
CA ASN A 1051 -22.44 21.95 14.48
C ASN A 1051 -22.78 20.86 13.46
N SER A 1052 -22.62 21.13 12.17
CA SER A 1052 -23.05 20.23 11.09
C SER A 1052 -22.36 18.87 11.18
N ASN A 1053 -21.09 18.83 11.57
CA ASN A 1053 -20.37 17.57 11.66
C ASN A 1053 -20.76 16.74 12.90
N ILE A 1054 -20.88 17.38 14.07
CA ILE A 1054 -21.34 16.66 15.28
C ILE A 1054 -22.80 16.21 15.18
N LEU A 1055 -23.64 16.89 14.38
CA LEU A 1055 -24.99 16.40 14.08
C LEU A 1055 -24.97 15.08 13.30
N ARG A 1056 -23.96 14.83 12.45
CA ARG A 1056 -23.80 13.53 11.80
C ARG A 1056 -23.52 12.40 12.81
N PHE A 1057 -22.82 12.68 13.93
CA PHE A 1057 -22.69 11.70 15.03
C PHE A 1057 -24.05 11.39 15.66
N VAL A 1058 -24.91 12.39 15.82
CA VAL A 1058 -26.28 12.19 16.33
C VAL A 1058 -27.09 11.35 15.37
N ASP A 1059 -26.98 11.61 14.06
CA ASP A 1059 -27.70 10.87 13.03
C ASP A 1059 -27.33 9.38 12.99
N LEU A 1060 -26.08 9.02 13.33
CA LEU A 1060 -25.64 7.62 13.46
C LEU A 1060 -26.48 6.80 14.46
N GLU A 1061 -27.08 7.44 15.47
CA GLU A 1061 -27.97 6.75 16.42
C GLU A 1061 -29.15 6.07 15.69
N SER A 1062 -29.64 6.71 14.62
CA SER A 1062 -30.80 6.26 13.84
C SER A 1062 -30.46 5.71 12.44
N LYS A 1063 -29.20 5.85 12.01
CA LYS A 1063 -28.72 5.40 10.70
C LYS A 1063 -28.51 3.88 10.69
N SER A 1064 -29.08 3.21 9.70
CA SER A 1064 -28.90 1.78 9.47
C SER A 1064 -27.55 1.47 8.84
N VAL A 1065 -26.50 1.38 9.65
CA VAL A 1065 -25.09 1.17 9.21
C VAL A 1065 -24.62 -0.29 9.33
N LEU A 1066 -25.33 -1.12 10.09
CA LEU A 1066 -24.99 -2.54 10.20
C LEU A 1066 -25.55 -3.36 9.03
N PRO A 1067 -24.87 -4.46 8.65
CA PRO A 1067 -25.40 -5.40 7.66
C PRO A 1067 -26.80 -5.90 8.02
N GLY A 1068 -27.70 -5.88 7.02
CA GLY A 1068 -29.13 -6.17 7.24
C GLY A 1068 -29.98 -4.95 7.59
N GLY A 1069 -29.42 -3.74 7.51
CA GLY A 1069 -30.18 -2.49 7.61
C GLY A 1069 -30.57 -2.11 9.03
N GLN A 1070 -29.73 -2.44 10.01
CA GLN A 1070 -29.99 -2.17 11.43
C GLN A 1070 -29.15 -0.99 11.93
N THR A 1071 -29.65 -0.26 12.91
CA THR A 1071 -28.84 0.71 13.68
C THR A 1071 -27.88 -0.02 14.62
N ILE A 1072 -26.85 0.69 15.11
CA ILE A 1072 -25.86 0.15 16.07
C ILE A 1072 -26.58 -0.41 17.31
N SER A 1073 -27.53 0.34 17.88
CA SER A 1073 -28.31 -0.07 19.06
C SER A 1073 -29.22 -1.26 18.79
N GLU A 1074 -29.88 -1.31 17.62
CA GLU A 1074 -30.71 -2.46 17.23
C GLU A 1074 -29.90 -3.73 16.99
N GLY A 1075 -28.70 -3.60 16.40
CA GLY A 1075 -27.77 -4.71 16.22
C GLY A 1075 -27.37 -5.32 17.56
N TYR A 1076 -27.07 -4.47 18.54
CA TYR A 1076 -26.79 -4.90 19.91
C TYR A 1076 -27.97 -5.66 20.53
N LEU A 1077 -29.15 -5.04 20.55
CA LEU A 1077 -30.35 -5.63 21.15
C LEU A 1077 -30.78 -6.94 20.46
N LYS A 1078 -30.56 -7.06 19.15
CA LYS A 1078 -30.87 -8.29 18.42
C LYS A 1078 -30.04 -9.46 18.90
N PHE A 1079 -28.73 -9.28 19.12
CA PHE A 1079 -27.94 -10.40 19.63
C PHE A 1079 -28.33 -10.75 21.07
N VAL A 1080 -28.67 -9.77 21.91
CA VAL A 1080 -29.17 -10.03 23.28
C VAL A 1080 -30.45 -10.88 23.19
N GLY A 1081 -31.34 -10.53 22.26
CA GLY A 1081 -32.54 -11.31 21.95
C GLY A 1081 -32.23 -12.72 21.44
N ASP A 1082 -31.25 -12.88 20.54
CA ASP A 1082 -30.84 -14.18 20.00
C ASP A 1082 -30.27 -15.09 21.11
N VAL A 1083 -29.41 -14.57 21.98
CA VAL A 1083 -28.89 -15.32 23.15
C VAL A 1083 -30.03 -15.64 24.11
N GLY A 1084 -30.94 -14.70 24.36
CA GLY A 1084 -32.12 -14.94 25.19
C GLY A 1084 -33.01 -16.06 24.64
N ASN A 1085 -33.16 -16.13 23.32
CA ASN A 1085 -33.86 -17.22 22.64
C ASN A 1085 -33.13 -18.55 22.79
N VAL A 1086 -31.80 -18.59 22.62
CA VAL A 1086 -30.99 -19.81 22.81
C VAL A 1086 -31.09 -20.30 24.25
N ALA A 1087 -30.87 -19.43 25.25
CA ALA A 1087 -30.98 -19.78 26.66
C ALA A 1087 -32.37 -20.35 27.00
N THR A 1088 -33.43 -19.66 26.58
CA THR A 1088 -34.81 -20.12 26.80
C THR A 1088 -35.09 -21.45 26.09
N GLN A 1089 -34.61 -21.64 24.86
CA GLN A 1089 -34.79 -22.88 24.11
C GLN A 1089 -34.07 -24.06 24.78
N SER A 1090 -32.82 -23.87 25.23
CA SER A 1090 -32.08 -24.90 25.93
C SER A 1090 -32.69 -25.23 27.30
N GLU A 1091 -33.23 -24.25 28.03
CA GLU A 1091 -33.98 -24.52 29.26
C GLU A 1091 -35.24 -25.36 29.00
N ILE A 1092 -36.03 -25.01 27.98
CA ILE A 1092 -37.23 -25.77 27.59
C ILE A 1092 -36.84 -27.19 27.15
N ALA A 1093 -35.76 -27.34 26.38
CA ALA A 1093 -35.26 -28.63 25.93
C ALA A 1093 -34.80 -29.49 27.11
N ARG A 1094 -34.05 -28.92 28.05
CA ARG A 1094 -33.63 -29.58 29.29
C ARG A 1094 -34.83 -30.06 30.12
N ASP A 1095 -35.85 -29.21 30.30
CA ASP A 1095 -37.05 -29.57 31.07
C ASP A 1095 -37.84 -30.69 30.38
N ALA A 1096 -37.96 -30.66 29.06
CA ALA A 1096 -38.58 -31.73 28.28
C ALA A 1096 -37.78 -33.04 28.37
N LEU A 1097 -36.46 -32.99 28.23
CA LEU A 1097 -35.57 -34.14 28.33
C LEU A 1097 -35.52 -34.73 29.75
N THR A 1098 -35.74 -33.91 30.78
CA THR A 1098 -35.91 -34.39 32.16
C THR A 1098 -37.10 -35.34 32.25
N ILE A 1099 -38.21 -35.01 31.58
CA ILE A 1099 -39.38 -35.89 31.52
C ILE A 1099 -39.08 -37.17 30.72
N VAL A 1100 -38.37 -37.07 29.60
CA VAL A 1100 -37.99 -38.23 28.78
C VAL A 1100 -37.07 -39.18 29.55
N GLN A 1101 -36.08 -38.63 30.24
CA GLN A 1101 -35.17 -39.39 31.09
C GLN A 1101 -35.93 -40.08 32.22
N GLN A 1102 -36.84 -39.39 32.90
CA GLN A 1102 -37.67 -39.97 33.96
C GLN A 1102 -38.55 -41.12 33.43
N GLN A 1103 -39.14 -40.96 32.24
CA GLN A 1103 -39.90 -42.03 31.59
C GLN A 1103 -39.03 -43.24 31.23
N ALA A 1104 -37.79 -43.01 30.80
CA ALA A 1104 -36.83 -44.08 30.51
C ALA A 1104 -36.42 -44.83 31.79
N VAL A 1105 -36.19 -44.11 32.90
CA VAL A 1105 -35.94 -44.69 34.23
C VAL A 1105 -37.11 -45.58 34.63
N GLU A 1106 -38.34 -45.07 34.58
CA GLU A 1106 -39.55 -45.84 34.91
C GLU A 1106 -39.72 -47.07 34.00
N ALA A 1107 -39.43 -46.94 32.71
CA ALA A 1107 -39.50 -48.05 31.77
C ALA A 1107 -38.51 -49.16 32.11
N LYS A 1108 -37.26 -48.80 32.38
CA LYS A 1108 -36.22 -49.73 32.82
C LYS A 1108 -36.59 -50.37 34.16
N ASP A 1109 -37.09 -49.61 35.12
CA ASP A 1109 -37.43 -50.13 36.46
C ASP A 1109 -38.65 -51.06 36.47
N ARG A 1110 -39.58 -50.94 35.51
CA ARG A 1110 -40.66 -51.93 35.34
C ARG A 1110 -40.14 -53.33 35.03
N VAL A 1111 -38.99 -53.45 34.38
CA VAL A 1111 -38.38 -54.73 33.98
C VAL A 1111 -37.33 -55.17 34.98
N SER A 1112 -36.38 -54.28 35.27
CA SER A 1112 -35.17 -54.57 36.04
C SER A 1112 -35.24 -54.13 37.50
N GLY A 1113 -36.23 -53.31 37.88
CA GLY A 1113 -36.41 -52.83 39.24
C GLY A 1113 -36.98 -53.89 40.19
N VAL A 1114 -36.65 -53.76 41.47
CA VAL A 1114 -37.17 -54.64 42.53
C VAL A 1114 -38.50 -54.07 43.04
N SER A 1115 -39.58 -54.83 42.87
CA SER A 1115 -40.91 -54.48 43.41
C SER A 1115 -41.17 -55.26 44.69
N LEU A 1116 -41.32 -54.56 45.81
CA LEU A 1116 -41.58 -55.19 47.12
C LEU A 1116 -42.82 -56.10 47.10
N ASP A 1117 -43.89 -55.69 46.42
CA ASP A 1117 -45.11 -56.48 46.31
C ASP A 1117 -44.88 -57.78 45.52
N LYS A 1118 -44.12 -57.70 44.43
CA LYS A 1118 -43.75 -58.87 43.61
C LYS A 1118 -42.81 -59.80 44.37
N GLU A 1119 -41.79 -59.26 45.02
CA GLU A 1119 -40.87 -60.04 45.85
C GLU A 1119 -41.61 -60.69 47.04
N ALA A 1120 -42.55 -60.00 47.69
CA ALA A 1120 -43.34 -60.56 48.77
C ALA A 1120 -44.25 -61.70 48.28
N ALA A 1121 -44.88 -61.55 47.12
CA ALA A 1121 -45.68 -62.61 46.50
C ALA A 1121 -44.83 -63.83 46.10
N ASP A 1122 -43.67 -63.60 45.47
CA ASP A 1122 -42.71 -64.64 45.13
C ASP A 1122 -42.15 -65.34 46.38
N LEU A 1123 -41.87 -64.59 47.45
CA LEU A 1123 -41.43 -65.11 48.75
C LEU A 1123 -42.48 -66.04 49.36
N ILE A 1124 -43.75 -65.61 49.43
CA ILE A 1124 -44.85 -66.45 49.93
C ILE A 1124 -45.02 -67.70 49.06
N ARG A 1125 -45.00 -67.55 47.72
CA ARG A 1125 -45.12 -68.67 46.78
C ARG A 1125 -44.01 -69.70 46.99
N PHE A 1126 -42.76 -69.27 47.07
CA PHE A 1126 -41.63 -70.17 47.28
C PHE A 1126 -41.60 -70.75 48.70
N GLN A 1127 -42.05 -70.03 49.73
CA GLN A 1127 -42.22 -70.57 51.09
C GLN A 1127 -43.26 -71.70 51.11
N GLN A 1128 -44.42 -71.49 50.50
CA GLN A 1128 -45.47 -72.52 50.39
C GLN A 1128 -44.99 -73.73 49.59
N ALA A 1129 -44.31 -73.49 48.47
CA ALA A 1129 -43.77 -74.56 47.63
C ALA A 1129 -42.66 -75.36 48.34
N TYR A 1130 -41.79 -74.69 49.11
CA TYR A 1130 -40.78 -75.32 49.97
C TYR A 1130 -41.43 -76.19 51.05
N GLN A 1131 -42.46 -75.69 51.75
CA GLN A 1131 -43.21 -76.43 52.76
C GLN A 1131 -43.92 -77.65 52.16
N ALA A 1132 -44.52 -77.51 50.97
CA ALA A 1132 -45.15 -78.62 50.25
C ALA A 1132 -44.13 -79.70 49.84
N SER A 1133 -42.96 -79.32 49.30
CA SER A 1133 -41.89 -80.27 48.99
C SER A 1133 -41.33 -80.96 50.24
N ALA A 1134 -41.22 -80.24 51.37
CA ALA A 1134 -40.85 -80.80 52.66
C ALA A 1134 -41.89 -81.81 53.19
N GLN A 1135 -43.19 -81.53 53.02
CA GLN A 1135 -44.27 -82.48 53.36
C GLN A 1135 -44.24 -83.71 52.46
N VAL A 1136 -44.02 -83.56 51.14
CA VAL A 1136 -43.85 -84.69 50.21
C VAL A 1136 -42.65 -85.56 50.62
N MET A 1137 -41.54 -84.95 51.03
CA MET A 1137 -40.37 -85.66 51.56
C MET A 1137 -40.72 -86.41 52.85
N GLN A 1138 -41.41 -85.78 53.81
CA GLN A 1138 -41.86 -86.42 55.05
C GLN A 1138 -42.81 -87.61 54.80
N VAL A 1139 -43.77 -87.46 53.88
CA VAL A 1139 -44.70 -88.53 53.49
C VAL A 1139 -43.96 -89.66 52.77
N ALA A 1140 -43.01 -89.34 51.88
CA ALA A 1140 -42.20 -90.33 51.19
C ALA A 1140 -41.27 -91.09 52.15
N THR A 1141 -40.66 -90.42 53.14
CA THR A 1141 -39.89 -91.05 54.24
C THR A 1141 -40.80 -91.95 55.07
N LYS A 1142 -41.98 -91.48 55.47
CA LYS A 1142 -42.96 -92.27 56.22
C LYS A 1142 -43.43 -93.51 55.44
N LEU A 1143 -43.68 -93.39 54.14
CA LEU A 1143 -44.03 -94.51 53.27
C LEU A 1143 -42.86 -95.48 53.08
N PHE A 1144 -41.63 -94.98 52.96
CA PHE A 1144 -40.42 -95.80 52.88
C PHE A 1144 -40.17 -96.56 54.19
N ASP A 1145 -40.29 -95.90 55.34
CA ASP A 1145 -40.21 -96.51 56.68
C ASP A 1145 -41.33 -97.54 56.90
N THR A 1146 -42.55 -97.26 56.42
CA THR A 1146 -43.68 -98.20 56.47
C THR A 1146 -43.43 -99.43 55.59
N VAL A 1147 -42.85 -99.27 54.40
CA VAL A 1147 -42.47 -100.40 53.52
C VAL A 1147 -41.30 -101.20 54.10
N LEU A 1148 -40.32 -100.54 54.74
CA LEU A 1148 -39.24 -101.20 55.46
C LEU A 1148 -39.72 -101.97 56.70
N GLN A 1149 -40.77 -101.50 57.37
CA GLN A 1149 -41.44 -102.20 58.48
C GLN A 1149 -42.34 -103.37 58.02
N VAL A 1150 -42.71 -103.44 56.73
CA VAL A 1150 -43.53 -104.52 56.14
C VAL A 1150 -42.66 -105.66 55.56
N ARG A 1151 -41.34 -105.55 55.65
CA ARG A 1151 -40.40 -106.68 55.54
C ARG A 1151 -39.97 -107.15 56.92
#